data_AF-A0A8H6R9M4-F1
#
_entry.id   AF-A0A8H6R9M4-F1
#
_cell.length_a   1.000
_cell.length_b   1.000
_cell.length_c   1.000
_cell.angle_alpha   90.00
_cell.angle_beta   90.00
_cell.angle_gamma   90.00
#
_symmetry.space_group_name_H-M   'P 1'
#
loop_
_entity.id
_entity.type
_entity.pdbx_description
1 polymer ?
#
loop_
_entity_poly.entity_id
_entity_poly.type
_entity_poly.pdbx_seq_one_letter_code
_entity_poly.pdbx_strand_id
1 'polypeptide(L)'
;DYRGLDDDPPPVELGSATTNDDEQNEGTNIADIAGILAKKRPRTNKMKSIIWQTPDPSKSADTEATAIVFATFSLLIAIIICPSLSWHASNRNIGATVLVAATIYANFQNFLNAVIWSSDNLESWYNGAGLCDIEIRIQIMLQSLYLAAISCILRALARALDTDRATWSQTKAQRRRSYAIDFVCCLGIPSIQMITLYIVQPFRYWIYGISGCVVPGDLSWLRIVLMLLPPLLWTLFCVYLSILILVRLVRYRMTFNSVLRNAQTTKSRFFRLYALCILSILGNLPIQIWLLVLNIGAGVTSYSWDSVHNPSLWDWNTAVKMPANGTILFDRYIWMGGGILIFILFGFGRDAVKMYRDGLLAIGLGRVFPSLHPGRKSSIVASVTSMGSKAKMLFSSRSNASTSPTFHKGSVLSTSTMDSEYSPKKATFLETIREGRRESRQTTLPMHQQNVDDSKGWKYLPSYFRKASPSQQPSTSEDHFVLTQVSANREARIQSNVTAEPESPTMTSHIRSFSRGDADVLVRKEIRQASETETTLPMKAYHATMPLTSDLTLDHKKFDPSLISEQTKNFNNQLIEIQKKGQRWYEVGAETYRRMRWEGKTPFPAPTVLPEGINTTAPSRDSNRRIPIRIFKAPKSPPSGVFYHIHGGGWVLQSEHYQDLMLKRYSEDANLMIVSVGYRLAPEDPYPQGNEDCVDVAEWLIDEGEKEFGAKMKFMGGDSAGGHLSMVTCFSLLETRPNFGFKGLVLNFGAYELSTFLPVCHAFDMELVLTKDIMDKFMSLPSVSVLTSCDADCAYLPNTTEKDRRDPKISPFWKDLMGLKLPPALFTCGTLDPLLDDSLLMSAKWAASGADSILKIYPGAPHGFSFFPVGGTEQTDICLKDIGMFMNERL
;
A
#
# COMPACT_ATOMS: atom_id res chain seq x y z
N ASP A 1 -28.11 -85.97 21.02
CA ASP A 1 -27.53 -87.23 20.53
C ASP A 1 -26.13 -87.01 19.99
N TYR A 2 -25.18 -87.75 20.58
CA TYR A 2 -23.91 -88.29 20.07
C TYR A 2 -22.77 -87.42 19.47
N ARG A 3 -21.63 -87.44 20.21
CA ARG A 3 -20.22 -87.77 19.83
C ARG A 3 -19.57 -86.92 18.71
N GLY A 4 -18.39 -86.29 18.85
CA GLY A 4 -17.12 -86.72 19.43
C GLY A 4 -16.24 -87.39 18.36
N LEU A 5 -15.11 -86.77 17.95
CA LEU A 5 -13.82 -87.39 17.56
C LEU A 5 -12.85 -86.36 16.92
N ASP A 6 -11.60 -86.41 17.38
CA ASP A 6 -10.37 -85.83 16.81
C ASP A 6 -9.99 -86.49 15.47
N ASP A 7 -9.27 -85.77 14.59
CA ASP A 7 -8.15 -86.27 13.76
C ASP A 7 -7.64 -85.16 12.78
N ASP A 8 -6.38 -84.77 12.93
CA ASP A 8 -5.48 -84.19 11.88
C ASP A 8 -4.76 -85.38 11.16
N PRO A 9 -4.04 -85.31 9.99
CA PRO A 9 -3.46 -84.17 9.22
C PRO A 9 -3.50 -84.39 7.64
N PRO A 10 -2.46 -84.11 6.81
CA PRO A 10 -2.03 -82.88 6.08
C PRO A 10 -2.14 -83.02 4.51
N PRO A 11 -1.20 -82.53 3.66
CA PRO A 11 -1.03 -81.19 3.05
C PRO A 11 -1.26 -81.18 1.51
N VAL A 12 -1.57 -80.04 0.88
CA VAL A 12 -1.38 -79.88 -0.59
C VAL A 12 -0.96 -78.44 -0.96
N GLU A 13 0.23 -78.35 -1.55
CA GLU A 13 0.76 -77.19 -2.27
C GLU A 13 0.32 -77.16 -3.75
N LEU A 14 0.47 -75.96 -4.34
CA LEU A 14 0.60 -75.60 -5.77
C LEU A 14 -0.64 -75.15 -6.53
N GLY A 15 -0.57 -73.90 -7.03
CA GLY A 15 -1.43 -73.41 -8.09
C GLY A 15 -1.39 -71.89 -8.31
N SER A 16 -0.30 -71.37 -8.84
CA SER A 16 -0.20 -70.00 -9.39
C SER A 16 -1.10 -69.82 -10.62
N ALA A 17 -1.93 -68.78 -10.66
CA ALA A 17 -2.48 -68.22 -11.90
C ALA A 17 -2.71 -66.71 -11.73
N THR A 18 -1.98 -65.95 -12.54
CA THR A 18 -2.04 -64.50 -12.73
C THR A 18 -3.18 -64.10 -13.66
N THR A 19 -3.93 -63.03 -13.33
CA THR A 19 -4.13 -61.81 -14.16
C THR A 19 -5.09 -60.81 -13.46
N ASN A 20 -4.57 -59.62 -13.15
CA ASN A 20 -5.09 -58.24 -13.39
C ASN A 20 -6.61 -58.00 -13.43
N ASP A 21 -7.24 -56.96 -12.90
CA ASP A 21 -6.86 -55.68 -12.26
C ASP A 21 -8.12 -55.19 -11.48
N ASP A 22 -7.91 -54.22 -10.59
CA ASP A 22 -8.86 -53.23 -10.06
C ASP A 22 -9.78 -53.52 -8.84
N GLU A 23 -9.66 -52.58 -7.88
CA GLU A 23 -10.57 -52.17 -6.80
C GLU A 23 -10.93 -53.13 -5.65
N GLN A 24 -10.28 -52.89 -4.50
CA GLN A 24 -10.85 -52.72 -3.14
C GLN A 24 -9.88 -53.29 -2.09
N ASN A 25 -8.99 -52.44 -1.56
CA ASN A 25 -8.27 -52.76 -0.33
C ASN A 25 -9.07 -52.17 0.84
N GLU A 26 -10.08 -52.92 1.28
CA GLU A 26 -10.84 -52.62 2.50
C GLU A 26 -9.88 -52.53 3.69
N GLY A 27 -9.85 -51.35 4.30
CA GLY A 27 -9.10 -51.08 5.51
C GLY A 27 -9.58 -52.01 6.63
N THR A 28 -8.63 -52.73 7.22
CA THR A 28 -8.85 -53.56 8.39
C THR A 28 -9.43 -52.69 9.50
N ASN A 29 -10.67 -52.99 9.86
CA ASN A 29 -11.50 -52.19 10.75
C ASN A 29 -10.91 -52.22 12.18
N ILE A 30 -10.58 -51.05 12.73
CA ILE A 30 -9.98 -50.91 14.08
C ILE A 30 -10.95 -51.41 15.17
N ALA A 31 -12.26 -51.46 14.88
CA ALA A 31 -13.28 -52.01 15.76
C ALA A 31 -13.22 -53.54 15.92
N ASP A 32 -12.80 -54.28 14.89
CA ASP A 32 -12.76 -55.76 14.91
C ASP A 32 -11.57 -56.29 15.73
N ILE A 33 -10.54 -55.46 15.92
CA ILE A 33 -9.33 -55.80 16.70
C ILE A 33 -9.62 -55.75 18.22
N ALA A 34 -10.55 -54.89 18.66
CA ALA A 34 -10.91 -54.78 20.08
C ALA A 34 -11.68 -56.01 20.60
N GLY A 35 -12.45 -56.69 19.73
CA GLY A 35 -13.21 -57.90 20.08
C GLY A 35 -12.36 -59.16 20.23
N ILE A 36 -11.27 -59.27 19.48
CA ILE A 36 -10.40 -60.46 19.49
C ILE A 36 -9.42 -60.47 20.69
N LEU A 37 -9.17 -59.31 21.31
CA LEU A 37 -8.18 -59.14 22.39
C LEU A 37 -8.69 -59.45 23.81
N ALA A 38 -9.97 -59.82 23.99
CA ALA A 38 -10.54 -60.13 25.31
C ALA A 38 -10.07 -61.47 25.93
N LYS A 39 -9.20 -62.26 25.28
CA LYS A 39 -8.93 -63.66 25.67
C LYS A 39 -7.52 -64.05 26.13
N LYS A 40 -6.52 -63.16 26.24
CA LYS A 40 -5.20 -63.55 26.76
C LYS A 40 -4.60 -62.52 27.74
N ARG A 41 -4.65 -62.83 29.04
CA ARG A 41 -3.85 -62.17 30.09
C ARG A 41 -2.45 -62.81 30.15
N PRO A 42 -1.35 -62.04 30.07
CA PRO A 42 -0.09 -62.45 30.65
C PRO A 42 -0.01 -61.97 32.10
N ARG A 43 -0.06 -62.91 33.05
CA ARG A 43 0.38 -62.67 34.44
C ARG A 43 1.89 -62.83 34.48
N THR A 44 2.67 -61.75 34.52
CA THR A 44 3.97 -61.71 35.21
C THR A 44 4.47 -60.27 35.38
N ASN A 45 4.96 -59.99 36.58
CA ASN A 45 5.25 -58.66 37.09
C ASN A 45 6.69 -58.17 36.78
N LYS A 46 7.28 -58.57 35.65
CA LYS A 46 8.64 -58.17 35.25
C LYS A 46 8.83 -58.17 33.72
N MET A 47 8.52 -57.03 33.09
CA MET A 47 9.21 -56.38 31.94
C MET A 47 8.27 -55.29 31.40
N LYS A 48 8.61 -54.00 31.56
CA LYS A 48 7.76 -52.84 31.22
C LYS A 48 7.79 -52.48 29.72
N SER A 49 7.83 -53.48 28.83
CA SER A 49 7.73 -53.28 27.39
C SER A 49 6.99 -54.42 26.71
N ILE A 50 6.05 -54.11 25.82
CA ILE A 50 5.23 -55.10 25.11
C ILE A 50 5.44 -54.95 23.60
N ILE A 51 5.65 -56.08 22.91
CA ILE A 51 5.71 -56.14 21.45
C ILE A 51 4.29 -56.36 20.91
N TRP A 52 3.81 -55.46 20.06
CA TRP A 52 2.42 -55.48 19.59
C TRP A 52 2.21 -56.32 18.32
N GLN A 53 3.20 -56.33 17.42
CA GLN A 53 3.21 -57.12 16.18
C GLN A 53 4.59 -57.71 15.95
N THR A 54 4.64 -58.91 15.35
CA THR A 54 5.88 -59.54 14.93
C THR A 54 6.38 -58.90 13.62
N PRO A 55 7.69 -58.62 13.50
CA PRO A 55 8.25 -58.02 12.29
C PRO A 55 8.17 -58.98 11.09
N ASP A 56 7.96 -58.43 9.90
CA ASP A 56 7.99 -59.17 8.64
C ASP A 56 9.45 -59.40 8.22
N PRO A 57 9.97 -60.65 8.28
CA PRO A 57 11.38 -60.92 7.99
C PRO A 57 11.76 -60.57 6.54
N SER A 58 10.80 -60.57 5.61
CA SER A 58 11.03 -60.26 4.19
C SER A 58 11.38 -58.79 3.93
N LYS A 59 11.02 -57.89 4.86
CA LYS A 59 11.21 -56.43 4.74
C LYS A 59 12.31 -55.87 5.64
N SER A 60 13.05 -56.74 6.33
CA SER A 60 14.09 -56.36 7.27
C SER A 60 15.23 -55.56 6.62
N ALA A 61 15.73 -56.02 5.46
CA ALA A 61 16.78 -55.33 4.70
C ALA A 61 16.32 -53.95 4.16
N ASP A 62 15.08 -53.87 3.69
CA ASP A 62 14.48 -52.62 3.22
C ASP A 62 14.32 -51.60 4.36
N THR A 63 14.05 -52.08 5.58
CA THR A 63 13.90 -51.25 6.78
C THR A 63 15.22 -50.56 7.15
N GLU A 64 16.33 -51.29 7.15
CA GLU A 64 17.66 -50.71 7.45
C GLU A 64 18.10 -49.70 6.39
N ALA A 65 17.91 -50.03 5.10
CA ALA A 65 18.19 -49.11 4.01
C ALA A 65 17.35 -47.83 4.10
N THR A 66 16.06 -47.97 4.39
CA THR A 66 15.13 -46.85 4.59
C THR A 66 15.53 -45.98 5.78
N ALA A 67 15.97 -46.60 6.89
CA ALA A 67 16.45 -45.89 8.08
C ALA A 67 17.67 -45.01 7.77
N ILE A 68 18.66 -45.55 7.03
CA ILE A 68 19.87 -44.82 6.65
C ILE A 68 19.52 -43.63 5.74
N VAL A 69 18.72 -43.86 4.71
CA VAL A 69 18.30 -42.79 3.78
C VAL A 69 17.53 -41.71 4.55
N PHE A 70 16.57 -42.09 5.36
CA PHE A 70 15.77 -41.12 6.12
C PHE A 70 16.60 -40.33 7.14
N ALA A 71 17.49 -40.98 7.87
CA ALA A 71 18.39 -40.36 8.84
C ALA A 71 19.34 -39.35 8.18
N THR A 72 19.95 -39.73 7.05
CA THR A 72 20.89 -38.87 6.33
C THR A 72 20.22 -37.62 5.77
N PHE A 73 19.06 -37.74 5.13
CA PHE A 73 18.31 -36.58 4.63
C PHE A 73 17.80 -35.67 5.77
N SER A 74 17.28 -36.25 6.85
CA SER A 74 16.80 -35.48 8.01
C SER A 74 17.93 -34.66 8.64
N LEU A 75 19.11 -35.26 8.85
CA LEU A 75 20.27 -34.55 9.38
C LEU A 75 20.79 -33.47 8.42
N LEU A 76 20.87 -33.79 7.12
CA LEU A 76 21.31 -32.84 6.10
C LEU A 76 20.42 -31.60 6.08
N ILE A 77 19.10 -31.77 6.12
CA ILE A 77 18.14 -30.68 6.15
C ILE A 77 18.30 -29.86 7.43
N ALA A 78 18.44 -30.50 8.59
CA ALA A 78 18.65 -29.80 9.87
C ALA A 78 19.90 -28.91 9.83
N ILE A 79 21.00 -29.38 9.23
CA ILE A 79 22.25 -28.61 9.09
C ILE A 79 22.07 -27.45 8.10
N ILE A 80 21.48 -27.71 6.94
CA ILE A 80 21.37 -26.74 5.85
C ILE A 80 20.52 -25.52 6.24
N ILE A 81 19.53 -25.67 7.13
CA ILE A 81 18.66 -24.56 7.55
C ILE A 81 19.17 -23.78 8.78
N CYS A 82 20.26 -24.21 9.44
CA CYS A 82 20.90 -23.48 10.56
C CYS A 82 21.29 -22.03 10.23
N PRO A 83 21.80 -21.71 9.02
CA PRO A 83 22.07 -20.32 8.64
C PRO A 83 20.80 -19.46 8.57
N SER A 84 19.69 -20.02 8.09
CA SER A 84 18.38 -19.34 8.09
C SER A 84 17.95 -18.98 9.52
N LEU A 85 18.17 -19.86 10.50
CA LEU A 85 17.88 -19.59 11.90
C LEU A 85 18.67 -18.37 12.41
N SER A 86 19.98 -18.36 12.19
CA SER A 86 20.88 -17.28 12.62
C SER A 86 20.49 -15.94 12.00
N TRP A 87 20.02 -15.96 10.75
CA TRP A 87 19.57 -14.76 10.05
C TRP A 87 18.27 -14.20 10.64
N HIS A 88 17.26 -15.05 10.84
CA HIS A 88 15.97 -14.62 11.38
C HIS A 88 16.11 -14.11 12.83
N ALA A 89 16.98 -14.75 13.61
CA ALA A 89 17.31 -14.32 14.97
C ALA A 89 17.96 -12.92 14.96
N SER A 90 18.94 -12.69 14.07
CA SER A 90 19.62 -11.40 13.91
C SER A 90 18.67 -10.27 13.50
N ASN A 91 17.65 -10.58 12.70
CA ASN A 91 16.61 -9.64 12.28
C ASN A 91 15.45 -9.49 13.29
N ARG A 92 15.55 -10.09 14.48
CA ARG A 92 14.54 -10.03 15.56
C ARG A 92 13.13 -10.46 15.12
N ASN A 93 13.04 -11.42 14.19
CA ASN A 93 11.78 -12.02 13.78
C ASN A 93 11.51 -13.29 14.60
N ILE A 94 10.82 -13.13 15.73
CA ILE A 94 10.58 -14.22 16.70
C ILE A 94 9.82 -15.38 16.06
N GLY A 95 8.72 -15.11 15.34
CA GLY A 95 7.90 -16.15 14.72
C GLY A 95 8.69 -17.02 13.73
N ALA A 96 9.44 -16.39 12.82
CA ALA A 96 10.27 -17.14 11.87
C ALA A 96 11.44 -17.87 12.56
N THR A 97 12.04 -17.27 13.61
CA THR A 97 13.11 -17.91 14.38
C THR A 97 12.62 -19.17 15.07
N VAL A 98 11.47 -19.10 15.74
CA VAL A 98 10.86 -20.24 16.44
C VAL A 98 10.45 -21.33 15.44
N LEU A 99 9.87 -20.95 14.30
CA LEU A 99 9.51 -21.90 13.24
C LEU A 99 10.72 -22.70 12.74
N VAL A 100 11.81 -22.01 12.40
CA VAL A 100 13.02 -22.66 11.89
C VAL A 100 13.68 -23.51 12.98
N ALA A 101 13.76 -23.02 14.22
CA ALA A 101 14.31 -23.78 15.34
C ALA A 101 13.52 -25.07 15.61
N ALA A 102 12.19 -25.00 15.55
CA ALA A 102 11.32 -26.16 15.68
C ALA A 102 11.54 -27.17 14.55
N THR A 103 11.68 -26.71 13.31
CA THR A 103 11.96 -27.59 12.17
C THR A 103 13.35 -28.24 12.27
N ILE A 104 14.37 -27.52 12.73
CA ILE A 104 15.71 -28.10 12.99
C ILE A 104 15.60 -29.19 14.04
N TYR A 105 14.96 -28.88 15.16
CA TYR A 105 14.81 -29.85 16.25
C TYR A 105 14.03 -31.09 15.80
N ALA A 106 12.90 -30.92 15.09
CA ALA A 106 12.10 -32.04 14.61
C ALA A 106 12.88 -32.95 13.64
N ASN A 107 13.66 -32.37 12.73
CA ASN A 107 14.50 -33.16 11.81
C ASN A 107 15.69 -33.81 12.54
N PHE A 108 16.22 -33.18 13.59
CA PHE A 108 17.22 -33.79 14.45
C PHE A 108 16.65 -34.97 15.25
N GLN A 109 15.42 -34.86 15.75
CA GLN A 109 14.73 -36.00 16.39
C GLN A 109 14.49 -37.14 15.39
N ASN A 110 14.03 -36.83 14.16
CA ASN A 110 13.89 -37.83 13.10
C ASN A 110 15.20 -38.58 12.83
N PHE A 111 16.34 -37.88 12.82
CA PHE A 111 17.67 -38.48 12.72
C PHE A 111 17.98 -39.39 13.91
N LEU A 112 17.84 -38.89 15.15
CA LEU A 112 18.12 -39.66 16.36
C LEU A 112 17.27 -40.93 16.42
N ASN A 113 15.98 -40.82 16.15
CA ASN A 113 15.04 -41.95 16.19
C ASN A 113 15.37 -43.02 15.15
N ALA A 114 15.70 -42.60 13.93
CA ALA A 114 16.08 -43.51 12.87
C ALA A 114 17.42 -44.23 13.13
N VAL A 115 18.31 -43.62 13.92
CA VAL A 115 19.58 -44.23 14.36
C VAL A 115 19.38 -45.17 15.55
N ILE A 116 18.55 -44.79 16.53
CA ILE A 116 18.32 -45.60 17.73
C ILE A 116 17.50 -46.85 17.41
N TRP A 117 16.47 -46.72 16.56
CA TRP A 117 15.55 -47.80 16.17
C TRP A 117 15.61 -48.07 14.67
N SER A 118 16.81 -48.36 14.16
CA SER A 118 17.10 -48.54 12.73
C SER A 118 16.69 -49.89 12.15
N SER A 119 16.50 -50.92 13.00
CA SER A 119 16.21 -52.30 12.60
C SER A 119 14.96 -52.80 13.30
N ASP A 120 14.22 -53.74 12.71
CA ASP A 120 13.01 -54.32 13.29
C ASP A 120 13.28 -55.42 14.35
N ASN A 121 14.48 -55.46 14.93
CA ASN A 121 14.82 -56.36 16.04
C ASN A 121 14.38 -55.78 17.41
N LEU A 122 13.07 -55.89 17.68
CA LEU A 122 12.37 -55.27 18.82
C LEU A 122 12.90 -55.65 20.21
N GLU A 123 13.48 -56.84 20.35
CA GLU A 123 14.01 -57.34 21.64
C GLU A 123 15.27 -56.58 22.06
N SER A 124 16.11 -56.21 21.08
CA SER A 124 17.35 -55.47 21.30
C SER A 124 17.14 -53.97 21.54
N TRP A 125 15.93 -53.47 21.30
CA TRP A 125 15.66 -52.03 21.33
C TRP A 125 15.76 -51.42 22.72
N TYR A 126 16.37 -50.24 22.76
CA TYR A 126 16.24 -49.32 23.86
C TYR A 126 14.76 -49.02 24.15
N ASN A 127 14.36 -49.13 25.41
CA ASN A 127 12.97 -48.94 25.85
C ASN A 127 12.52 -47.46 25.87
N GLY A 128 13.35 -46.53 25.41
CA GLY A 128 12.99 -45.12 25.27
C GLY A 128 12.86 -44.35 26.59
N ALA A 129 13.20 -44.94 27.75
CA ALA A 129 13.01 -44.29 29.04
C ALA A 129 13.76 -42.96 29.13
N GLY A 130 13.13 -41.91 29.67
CA GLY A 130 13.69 -40.56 29.70
C GLY A 130 13.62 -39.84 28.35
N LEU A 131 14.12 -40.44 27.27
CA LEU A 131 14.08 -39.85 25.92
C LEU A 131 12.63 -39.68 25.44
N CYS A 132 11.87 -40.78 25.32
CA CYS A 132 10.48 -40.75 24.87
C CYS A 132 9.56 -40.00 25.85
N ASP A 133 9.87 -39.98 27.15
CA ASP A 133 9.08 -39.21 28.13
C ASP A 133 9.12 -37.71 27.84
N ILE A 134 10.26 -37.21 27.36
CA ILE A 134 10.47 -35.82 26.96
C ILE A 134 9.98 -35.61 25.53
N GLU A 135 10.34 -36.52 24.61
CA GLU A 135 10.10 -36.35 23.19
C GLU A 135 8.61 -36.28 22.84
N ILE A 136 7.77 -37.16 23.38
CA ILE A 136 6.33 -37.16 23.07
C ILE A 136 5.64 -35.85 23.50
N ARG A 137 6.14 -35.23 24.59
CA ARG A 137 5.63 -33.95 25.10
C ARG A 137 6.04 -32.80 24.20
N ILE A 138 7.31 -32.80 23.80
CA ILE A 138 7.83 -31.82 22.85
C ILE A 138 7.16 -31.99 21.47
N GLN A 139 6.85 -33.21 21.02
CA GLN A 139 6.20 -33.45 19.73
C GLN A 139 4.81 -32.81 19.65
N ILE A 140 3.97 -32.98 20.68
CA ILE A 140 2.66 -32.31 20.75
C ILE A 140 2.82 -30.79 20.80
N MET A 141 3.78 -30.30 21.59
CA MET A 141 4.09 -28.88 21.62
C MET A 141 4.51 -28.37 20.24
N LEU A 142 5.37 -29.08 19.52
CA LEU A 142 5.90 -28.70 18.21
C LEU A 142 4.80 -28.56 17.16
N GLN A 143 3.81 -29.45 17.15
CA GLN A 143 2.70 -29.38 16.20
C GLN A 143 1.92 -28.07 16.34
N SER A 144 1.60 -27.67 17.56
CA SER A 144 0.88 -26.42 17.83
C SER A 144 1.78 -25.19 17.73
N LEU A 145 3.05 -25.33 18.10
CA LEU A 145 4.06 -24.28 17.98
C LEU A 145 4.34 -23.92 16.52
N TYR A 146 4.30 -24.89 15.62
CA TYR A 146 4.43 -24.66 14.17
C TYR A 146 3.35 -23.71 13.66
N LEU A 147 2.09 -24.01 13.97
CA LEU A 147 0.94 -23.17 13.57
C LEU A 147 0.94 -21.82 14.30
N ALA A 148 1.33 -21.79 15.57
CA ALA A 148 1.49 -20.57 16.34
C ALA A 148 2.55 -19.65 15.75
N ALA A 149 3.70 -20.19 15.35
CA ALA A 149 4.77 -19.44 14.72
C ALA A 149 4.32 -18.84 13.38
N ILE A 150 3.59 -19.60 12.54
CA ILE A 150 2.98 -19.10 11.31
C ILE A 150 2.02 -17.94 11.59
N SER A 151 1.16 -18.07 12.61
CA SER A 151 0.21 -17.00 12.97
C SER A 151 0.92 -15.71 13.41
N CYS A 152 2.05 -15.82 14.12
CA CYS A 152 2.85 -14.67 14.54
C CYS A 152 3.50 -13.97 13.34
N ILE A 153 4.02 -14.75 12.37
CA ILE A 153 4.54 -14.21 11.11
C ILE A 153 3.44 -13.48 10.35
N LEU A 154 2.28 -14.11 10.14
CA LEU A 154 1.14 -13.50 9.45
C LEU A 154 0.65 -12.23 10.17
N ARG A 155 0.55 -12.25 11.50
CA ARG A 155 0.17 -11.07 12.28
C ARG A 155 1.17 -9.92 12.11
N ALA A 156 2.47 -10.21 12.07
CA ALA A 156 3.51 -9.21 11.80
C ALA A 156 3.40 -8.64 10.39
N LEU A 157 3.17 -9.48 9.37
CA LEU A 157 2.97 -9.07 7.98
C LEU A 157 1.68 -8.25 7.80
N ALA A 158 0.58 -8.66 8.44
CA ALA A 158 -0.70 -7.96 8.41
C ALA A 158 -0.59 -6.55 9.03
N ARG A 159 0.14 -6.43 10.15
CA ARG A 159 0.43 -5.13 10.79
C ARG A 159 1.33 -4.24 9.94
N ALA A 160 2.31 -4.83 9.25
CA ALA A 160 3.17 -4.08 8.34
C ALA A 160 2.38 -3.47 7.16
N LEU A 161 1.21 -4.02 6.84
CA LEU A 161 0.28 -3.53 5.82
C LEU A 161 -0.91 -2.73 6.38
N ASP A 162 -0.90 -2.41 7.66
CA ASP A 162 -1.98 -1.65 8.31
C ASP A 162 -1.71 -0.14 8.18
N THR A 163 -2.35 0.50 7.19
CA THR A 163 -2.18 1.93 6.92
C THR A 163 -2.93 2.80 7.92
N ASP A 164 -4.07 2.32 8.44
CA ASP A 164 -4.97 3.09 9.31
C ASP A 164 -4.36 3.31 10.70
N ARG A 165 -3.33 2.52 11.05
CA ARG A 165 -2.58 2.62 12.31
C ARG A 165 -1.09 2.84 12.10
N ALA A 166 -0.69 3.36 10.93
CA ALA A 166 0.69 3.69 10.61
C ALA A 166 1.19 4.84 11.50
N THR A 167 1.62 4.51 12.71
CA THR A 167 2.19 5.45 13.67
C THR A 167 3.65 5.72 13.31
N TRP A 168 4.04 7.01 13.28
CA TRP A 168 5.41 7.44 13.08
C TRP A 168 6.30 6.92 14.22
N SER A 169 6.99 5.81 13.96
CA SER A 169 7.87 5.06 14.87
C SER A 169 7.19 4.41 16.09
N GLN A 170 7.36 3.08 16.24
CA GLN A 170 6.85 2.37 17.42
C GLN A 170 7.66 2.71 18.68
N THR A 171 6.95 3.04 19.75
CA THR A 171 7.56 3.25 21.08
C THR A 171 8.22 1.97 21.61
N LYS A 172 9.22 2.10 22.49
CA LYS A 172 9.87 0.94 23.14
C LYS A 172 8.87 0.05 23.88
N ALA A 173 7.85 0.63 24.50
CA ALA A 173 6.80 -0.10 25.22
C ALA A 173 5.90 -0.92 24.28
N GLN A 174 5.47 -0.34 23.15
CA GLN A 174 4.69 -1.06 22.13
C GLN A 174 5.48 -2.24 21.55
N ARG A 175 6.79 -2.05 21.31
CA ARG A 175 7.66 -3.12 20.81
C ARG A 175 7.79 -4.28 21.80
N ARG A 176 8.00 -3.97 23.10
CA ARG A 176 8.03 -4.98 24.18
C ARG A 176 6.71 -5.75 24.27
N ARG A 177 5.58 -5.04 24.20
CA ARG A 177 4.25 -5.69 24.22
C ARG A 177 4.06 -6.60 23.02
N SER A 178 4.50 -6.21 21.82
CA SER A 178 4.41 -7.09 20.65
C SER A 178 5.24 -8.36 20.81
N TYR A 179 6.47 -8.25 21.31
CA TYR A 179 7.32 -9.41 21.59
C TYR A 179 6.74 -10.32 22.67
N ALA A 180 6.14 -9.75 23.73
CA ALA A 180 5.47 -10.53 24.75
C ALA A 180 4.29 -11.34 24.18
N ILE A 181 3.48 -10.72 23.32
CA ILE A 181 2.37 -11.42 22.64
C ILE A 181 2.93 -12.54 21.74
N ASP A 182 3.96 -12.27 20.94
CA ASP A 182 4.58 -13.31 20.09
C ASP A 182 5.12 -14.49 20.91
N PHE A 183 5.76 -14.22 22.05
CA PHE A 183 6.28 -15.26 22.94
C PHE A 183 5.18 -16.09 23.59
N VAL A 184 4.13 -15.45 24.11
CA VAL A 184 2.97 -16.14 24.70
C VAL A 184 2.25 -17.00 23.66
N CYS A 185 2.06 -16.49 22.44
CA CYS A 185 1.45 -17.25 21.36
C CYS A 185 2.32 -18.44 20.94
N CYS A 186 3.62 -18.24 20.72
CA CYS A 186 4.51 -19.29 20.21
C CYS A 186 4.86 -20.37 21.24
N LEU A 187 4.97 -20.03 22.52
CA LEU A 187 5.45 -20.96 23.55
C LEU A 187 4.42 -21.20 24.66
N GLY A 188 3.69 -20.18 25.10
CA GLY A 188 2.74 -20.30 26.19
C GLY A 188 1.57 -21.23 25.85
N ILE A 189 0.88 -20.97 24.74
CA ILE A 189 -0.31 -21.74 24.34
C ILE A 189 0.04 -23.20 24.01
N PRO A 190 1.10 -23.51 23.22
CA PRO A 190 1.51 -24.90 22.99
C PRO A 190 1.93 -25.63 24.28
N SER A 191 2.51 -24.93 25.26
CA SER A 191 2.86 -25.54 26.55
C SER A 191 1.63 -26.00 27.33
N ILE A 192 0.49 -25.30 27.22
CA ILE A 192 -0.77 -25.73 27.83
C ILE A 192 -1.21 -27.06 27.22
N GLN A 193 -1.11 -27.21 25.89
CA GLN A 193 -1.49 -28.45 25.21
C GLN A 193 -0.58 -29.63 25.59
N MET A 194 0.72 -29.36 25.83
CA MET A 194 1.65 -30.34 26.37
C MET A 194 1.24 -30.82 27.77
N ILE A 195 0.67 -29.96 28.61
CA ILE A 195 0.19 -30.31 29.96
C ILE A 195 -1.11 -31.12 29.85
N THR A 196 -2.08 -30.65 29.05
CA THR A 196 -3.38 -31.32 28.88
C THR A 196 -3.26 -32.70 28.24
N LEU A 197 -2.14 -33.02 27.59
CA LEU A 197 -1.86 -34.36 27.07
C LEU A 197 -2.04 -35.45 28.13
N TYR A 198 -1.66 -35.18 29.38
CA TYR A 198 -1.77 -36.16 30.47
C TYR A 198 -3.20 -36.67 30.68
N ILE A 199 -4.21 -35.86 30.36
CA ILE A 199 -5.63 -36.17 30.59
C ILE A 199 -6.13 -37.27 29.64
N VAL A 200 -5.56 -37.35 28.43
CA VAL A 200 -6.03 -38.19 27.31
C VAL A 200 -5.02 -39.26 26.92
N GLN A 201 -3.94 -39.38 27.70
CA GLN A 201 -2.87 -40.33 27.47
C GLN A 201 -3.17 -41.62 28.24
N PRO A 202 -3.31 -42.79 27.60
CA PRO A 202 -3.68 -44.03 28.30
C PRO A 202 -2.49 -44.81 28.88
N PHE A 203 -1.29 -44.67 28.31
CA PHE A 203 -0.05 -45.31 28.79
C PHE A 203 1.18 -44.51 28.35
N ARG A 204 2.39 -44.96 28.69
CA ARG A 204 3.62 -44.16 28.60
C ARG A 204 3.91 -43.64 27.18
N TYR A 205 4.12 -44.51 26.20
CA TYR A 205 4.36 -44.14 24.80
C TYR A 205 4.42 -45.35 23.87
N TRP A 206 4.25 -45.08 22.58
CA TRP A 206 4.59 -46.00 21.49
C TRP A 206 6.02 -45.78 21.02
N ILE A 207 6.69 -46.85 20.59
CA ILE A 207 7.95 -46.81 19.85
C ILE A 207 7.71 -47.50 18.51
N TYR A 208 7.78 -46.72 17.43
CA TYR A 208 7.73 -47.22 16.06
C TYR A 208 9.16 -47.35 15.51
N GLY A 209 9.44 -48.42 14.78
CA GLY A 209 10.71 -48.57 14.06
C GLY A 209 10.92 -47.38 13.11
N ILE A 210 12.15 -46.88 13.04
CA ILE A 210 12.57 -45.68 12.28
C ILE A 210 11.95 -44.36 12.78
N SER A 211 10.63 -44.33 13.00
CA SER A 211 9.85 -43.13 13.34
C SER A 211 10.02 -42.69 14.81
N GLY A 212 10.34 -43.64 15.70
CA GLY A 212 10.63 -43.43 17.11
C GLY A 212 9.40 -43.25 18.00
N CYS A 213 9.51 -42.35 18.97
CA CYS A 213 8.50 -42.17 20.01
C CYS A 213 7.23 -41.52 19.46
N VAL A 214 6.07 -42.05 19.85
CA VAL A 214 4.74 -41.53 19.49
C VAL A 214 3.82 -41.52 20.70
N VAL A 215 2.96 -40.51 20.76
CA VAL A 215 1.96 -40.31 21.80
C VAL A 215 0.83 -41.34 21.64
N PRO A 216 0.44 -42.08 22.70
CA PRO A 216 -0.77 -42.87 22.69
C PRO A 216 -1.96 -41.97 22.97
N GLY A 217 -3.05 -42.13 22.22
CA GLY A 217 -4.28 -41.38 22.43
C GLY A 217 -5.47 -42.31 22.54
N ASP A 218 -6.40 -41.98 23.44
CA ASP A 218 -7.68 -42.67 23.58
C ASP A 218 -8.68 -42.25 22.49
N LEU A 219 -9.85 -42.90 22.39
CA LEU A 219 -10.89 -42.60 21.37
C LEU A 219 -12.03 -41.75 21.94
N SER A 220 -11.81 -40.98 23.01
CA SER A 220 -12.86 -40.16 23.60
C SER A 220 -13.06 -38.83 22.89
N TRP A 221 -14.24 -38.23 23.09
CA TRP A 221 -14.52 -36.87 22.66
C TRP A 221 -13.54 -35.84 23.25
N LEU A 222 -12.97 -36.12 24.43
CA LEU A 222 -12.09 -35.18 25.12
C LEU A 222 -10.74 -35.05 24.39
N ARG A 223 -10.21 -36.13 23.81
CA ARG A 223 -9.05 -36.05 22.91
C ARG A 223 -9.32 -35.18 21.70
N ILE A 224 -10.51 -35.27 21.12
CA ILE A 224 -10.88 -34.42 19.98
C ILE A 224 -10.83 -32.95 20.38
N VAL A 225 -11.45 -32.59 21.50
CA VAL A 225 -11.52 -31.20 21.97
C VAL A 225 -10.16 -30.67 22.43
N LEU A 226 -9.33 -31.48 23.11
CA LEU A 226 -8.07 -31.03 23.69
C LEU A 226 -6.87 -31.16 22.75
N MET A 227 -6.89 -32.07 21.77
CA MET A 227 -5.73 -32.38 20.93
C MET A 227 -5.97 -32.12 19.43
N LEU A 228 -7.14 -32.45 18.88
CA LEU A 228 -7.38 -32.34 17.43
C LEU A 228 -8.00 -31.00 17.02
N LEU A 229 -8.95 -30.49 17.79
CA LEU A 229 -9.66 -29.25 17.49
C LEU A 229 -8.76 -27.99 17.61
N PRO A 230 -7.87 -27.85 18.62
CA PRO A 230 -7.07 -26.63 18.77
C PRO A 230 -6.14 -26.36 17.57
N PRO A 231 -5.37 -27.33 17.04
CA PRO A 231 -4.59 -27.14 15.82
C PRO A 231 -5.44 -26.75 14.60
N LEU A 232 -6.64 -27.34 14.44
CA LEU A 232 -7.55 -26.99 13.35
C LEU A 232 -8.05 -25.54 13.47
N LEU A 233 -8.54 -25.14 14.65
CA LEU A 233 -8.99 -23.77 14.90
C LEU A 233 -7.86 -22.76 14.69
N TRP A 234 -6.64 -23.10 15.11
CA TRP A 234 -5.47 -22.27 14.88
C TRP A 234 -5.13 -22.14 13.39
N THR A 235 -5.26 -23.23 12.64
CA THR A 235 -5.07 -23.22 11.19
C THR A 235 -6.11 -22.35 10.49
N LEU A 236 -7.38 -22.41 10.90
CA LEU A 236 -8.44 -21.53 10.38
C LEU A 236 -8.16 -20.05 10.70
N PHE A 237 -7.63 -19.75 11.88
CA PHE A 237 -7.19 -18.40 12.22
C PHE A 237 -6.04 -17.92 11.31
N CYS A 238 -5.07 -18.79 10.99
CA CYS A 238 -4.02 -18.50 10.02
C CYS A 238 -4.58 -18.25 8.61
N VAL A 239 -5.58 -19.03 8.17
CA VAL A 239 -6.28 -18.80 6.89
C VAL A 239 -6.93 -17.41 6.87
N TYR A 240 -7.65 -17.05 7.94
CA TYR A 240 -8.25 -15.72 8.07
C TYR A 240 -7.20 -14.60 7.95
N LEU A 241 -6.08 -14.70 8.68
CA LEU A 241 -5.00 -13.71 8.60
C LEU A 241 -4.37 -13.66 7.20
N SER A 242 -4.23 -14.80 6.53
CA SER A 242 -3.72 -14.86 5.16
C SER A 242 -4.66 -14.17 4.18
N ILE A 243 -5.97 -14.40 4.29
CA ILE A 243 -6.99 -13.71 3.47
C ILE A 243 -6.95 -12.21 3.75
N LEU A 244 -6.84 -11.79 5.01
CA LEU A 244 -6.71 -10.38 5.38
C LEU A 244 -5.48 -9.73 4.73
N ILE A 245 -4.33 -10.40 4.76
CA ILE A 245 -3.12 -9.94 4.08
C ILE A 245 -3.34 -9.85 2.58
N LEU A 246 -3.97 -10.85 1.96
CA LEU A 246 -4.26 -10.84 0.53
C LEU A 246 -5.16 -9.66 0.16
N VAL A 247 -6.23 -9.42 0.92
CA VAL A 247 -7.13 -8.27 0.73
C VAL A 247 -6.37 -6.95 0.89
N ARG A 248 -5.52 -6.82 1.92
CA ARG A 248 -4.68 -5.63 2.13
C ARG A 248 -3.63 -5.45 1.03
N LEU A 249 -3.01 -6.54 0.58
CA LEU A 249 -2.05 -6.52 -0.53
C LEU A 249 -2.72 -6.05 -1.83
N VAL A 250 -3.93 -6.53 -2.10
CA VAL A 250 -4.72 -6.09 -3.26
C VAL A 250 -5.13 -4.62 -3.10
N ARG A 251 -5.61 -4.22 -1.91
CA ARG A 251 -6.03 -2.84 -1.60
C ARG A 251 -4.88 -1.82 -1.67
N TYR A 252 -3.69 -2.18 -1.20
CA TYR A 252 -2.53 -1.28 -1.09
C TYR A 252 -1.39 -1.60 -2.08
N ARG A 253 -1.64 -2.37 -3.16
CA ARG A 253 -0.60 -2.80 -4.11
C ARG A 253 0.24 -1.65 -4.70
N MET A 254 -0.38 -0.47 -4.86
CA MET A 254 0.26 0.72 -5.42
C MET A 254 1.16 1.43 -4.40
N THR A 255 0.75 1.48 -3.12
CA THR A 255 1.55 2.06 -2.03
C THR A 255 2.43 1.03 -1.33
N PHE A 256 2.40 -0.24 -1.73
CA PHE A 256 3.11 -1.36 -1.11
C PHE A 256 4.61 -1.11 -0.94
N ASN A 257 5.26 -0.48 -1.94
CA ASN A 257 6.67 -0.07 -1.83
C ASN A 257 6.90 0.94 -0.69
N SER A 258 6.03 1.94 -0.57
CA SER A 258 6.10 2.98 0.46
C SER A 258 5.78 2.41 1.85
N VAL A 259 4.73 1.57 1.93
CA VAL A 259 4.31 0.88 3.16
C VAL A 259 5.41 -0.06 3.68
N LEU A 260 6.05 -0.86 2.80
CA LEU A 260 7.16 -1.72 3.21
C LEU A 260 8.41 -0.93 3.59
N ARG A 261 8.67 0.22 2.95
CA ARG A 261 9.78 1.11 3.32
C ARG A 261 9.58 1.70 4.72
N ASN A 262 8.34 2.08 5.05
CA ASN A 262 7.96 2.52 6.39
C ASN A 262 8.06 1.39 7.43
N ALA A 263 7.77 0.14 7.01
CA ALA A 263 7.95 -1.06 7.82
C ALA A 263 9.39 -1.62 7.83
N GLN A 264 10.38 -0.91 7.25
CA GLN A 264 11.80 -1.31 7.19
C GLN A 264 12.04 -2.72 6.62
N THR A 265 11.25 -3.15 5.64
CA THR A 265 11.36 -4.47 5.00
C THR A 265 11.38 -4.38 3.47
N THR A 266 11.82 -5.42 2.78
CA THR A 266 11.89 -5.45 1.30
C THR A 266 10.76 -6.28 0.70
N LYS A 267 10.37 -5.98 -0.54
CA LYS A 267 9.38 -6.78 -1.30
C LYS A 267 9.72 -8.26 -1.33
N SER A 268 10.97 -8.58 -1.66
CA SER A 268 11.44 -9.97 -1.74
C SER A 268 11.35 -10.68 -0.39
N ARG A 269 11.72 -10.00 0.71
CA ARG A 269 11.61 -10.56 2.07
C ARG A 269 10.16 -10.80 2.45
N PHE A 270 9.29 -9.83 2.20
CA PHE A 270 7.86 -9.94 2.46
C PHE A 270 7.25 -11.16 1.76
N PHE A 271 7.44 -11.28 0.43
CA PHE A 271 6.83 -12.37 -0.34
C PHE A 271 7.38 -13.75 0.00
N ARG A 272 8.67 -13.87 0.35
CA ARG A 272 9.23 -15.15 0.80
C ARG A 272 8.62 -15.62 2.12
N LEU A 273 8.45 -14.72 3.09
CA LEU A 273 7.78 -15.05 4.36
C LEU A 273 6.30 -15.37 4.14
N TYR A 274 5.63 -14.62 3.28
CA TYR A 274 4.22 -14.87 2.98
C TYR A 274 4.02 -16.19 2.23
N ALA A 275 4.87 -16.51 1.25
CA ALA A 275 4.86 -17.78 0.53
C ALA A 275 5.12 -18.97 1.47
N LEU A 276 6.07 -18.85 2.40
CA LEU A 276 6.30 -19.87 3.44
C LEU A 276 5.01 -20.17 4.20
N CYS A 277 4.30 -19.14 4.64
CA CYS A 277 3.07 -19.28 5.42
C CYS A 277 1.94 -19.91 4.59
N ILE A 278 1.70 -19.44 3.37
CA ILE A 278 0.62 -19.97 2.52
C ILE A 278 0.85 -21.44 2.18
N LEU A 279 2.06 -21.81 1.74
CA LEU A 279 2.37 -23.19 1.37
C LEU A 279 2.25 -24.12 2.59
N SER A 280 2.64 -23.64 3.76
CA SER A 280 2.47 -24.37 5.02
C SER A 280 1.00 -24.59 5.39
N ILE A 281 0.14 -23.58 5.19
CA ILE A 281 -1.29 -23.66 5.47
C ILE A 281 -2.01 -24.58 4.48
N LEU A 282 -1.69 -24.47 3.19
CA LEU A 282 -2.28 -25.32 2.13
C LEU A 282 -1.96 -26.80 2.37
N GLY A 283 -0.78 -27.12 2.89
CA GLY A 283 -0.44 -28.48 3.31
C GLY A 283 -1.14 -28.92 4.60
N ASN A 284 -1.17 -28.06 5.63
CA ASN A 284 -1.66 -28.46 6.96
C ASN A 284 -3.19 -28.53 7.06
N LEU A 285 -3.93 -27.63 6.41
CA LEU A 285 -5.38 -27.56 6.57
C LEU A 285 -6.09 -28.87 6.13
N PRO A 286 -5.80 -29.46 4.94
CA PRO A 286 -6.39 -30.73 4.55
C PRO A 286 -6.00 -31.87 5.50
N ILE A 287 -4.75 -31.90 5.98
CA ILE A 287 -4.26 -32.93 6.90
C ILE A 287 -5.03 -32.86 8.24
N GLN A 288 -5.23 -31.67 8.80
CA GLN A 288 -5.96 -31.52 10.06
C GLN A 288 -7.43 -31.90 9.92
N ILE A 289 -8.07 -31.55 8.80
CA ILE A 289 -9.45 -31.96 8.51
C ILE A 289 -9.54 -33.48 8.35
N TRP A 290 -8.63 -34.08 7.58
CA TRP A 290 -8.57 -35.52 7.36
C TRP A 290 -8.37 -36.29 8.68
N LEU A 291 -7.43 -35.85 9.53
CA LEU A 291 -7.20 -36.45 10.85
C LEU A 291 -8.45 -36.36 11.75
N LEU A 292 -9.16 -35.23 11.73
CA LEU A 292 -10.41 -35.07 12.47
C LEU A 292 -11.49 -36.03 11.96
N VAL A 293 -11.68 -36.12 10.64
CA VAL A 293 -12.66 -37.03 10.02
C VAL A 293 -12.35 -38.48 10.35
N LEU A 294 -11.08 -38.90 10.28
CA LEU A 294 -10.67 -40.25 10.63
C LEU A 294 -10.95 -40.59 12.11
N ASN A 295 -10.63 -39.67 13.03
CA ASN A 295 -10.83 -39.93 14.46
C ASN A 295 -12.32 -39.93 14.85
N ILE A 296 -13.15 -39.11 14.19
CA ILE A 296 -14.60 -39.14 14.38
C ILE A 296 -15.19 -40.43 13.76
N GLY A 297 -14.74 -40.80 12.56
CA GLY A 297 -15.19 -42.00 11.84
C GLY A 297 -14.82 -43.31 12.54
N ALA A 298 -13.74 -43.33 13.32
CA ALA A 298 -13.33 -44.48 14.14
C ALA A 298 -14.24 -44.76 15.35
N GLY A 299 -15.23 -43.90 15.61
CA GLY A 299 -16.18 -44.03 16.72
C GLY A 299 -15.72 -43.30 17.98
N VAL A 300 -16.47 -42.26 18.36
CA VAL A 300 -16.17 -41.44 19.54
C VAL A 300 -16.84 -42.01 20.78
N THR A 301 -16.04 -42.29 21.82
CA THR A 301 -16.52 -42.85 23.09
C THR A 301 -16.67 -41.79 24.18
N SER A 302 -17.42 -42.11 25.24
CA SER A 302 -17.48 -41.26 26.43
C SER A 302 -16.16 -41.29 27.19
N TYR A 303 -15.72 -40.13 27.67
CA TYR A 303 -14.50 -40.02 28.47
C TYR A 303 -14.74 -40.51 29.90
N SER A 304 -13.81 -41.31 30.42
CA SER A 304 -13.74 -41.71 31.83
C SER A 304 -12.28 -41.75 32.26
N TRP A 305 -11.96 -41.08 33.38
CA TRP A 305 -10.59 -41.03 33.91
C TRP A 305 -10.05 -42.43 34.21
N ASP A 306 -10.85 -43.28 34.86
CA ASP A 306 -10.43 -44.64 35.21
C ASP A 306 -10.18 -45.51 33.98
N SER A 307 -10.97 -45.36 32.93
CA SER A 307 -10.79 -46.11 31.68
C SER A 307 -9.50 -45.74 30.93
N VAL A 308 -9.04 -44.50 31.09
CA VAL A 308 -7.83 -43.99 30.41
C VAL A 308 -6.58 -44.26 31.26
N HIS A 309 -6.60 -43.94 32.56
CA HIS A 309 -5.40 -44.04 33.42
C HIS A 309 -5.25 -45.36 34.15
N ASN A 310 -6.31 -46.17 34.26
CA ASN A 310 -6.28 -47.51 34.85
C ASN A 310 -6.84 -48.58 33.87
N PRO A 311 -6.35 -48.69 32.63
CA PRO A 311 -6.91 -49.62 31.66
C PRO A 311 -6.58 -51.06 32.03
N SER A 312 -7.54 -51.98 31.83
CA SER A 312 -7.38 -53.41 32.16
C SER A 312 -6.29 -54.13 31.34
N LEU A 313 -5.85 -53.52 30.24
CA LEU A 313 -4.92 -54.09 29.26
C LEU A 313 -3.45 -53.62 29.46
N TRP A 314 -3.21 -52.45 30.07
CA TRP A 314 -1.89 -51.81 30.10
C TRP A 314 -1.63 -51.10 31.42
N ASP A 315 -0.42 -51.21 31.98
CA ASP A 315 0.02 -50.34 33.09
C ASP A 315 0.53 -49.00 32.52
N TRP A 316 0.36 -47.89 33.26
CA TRP A 316 0.82 -46.55 32.86
C TRP A 316 2.28 -46.54 32.42
N ASN A 317 3.13 -47.36 33.06
CA ASN A 317 4.56 -47.41 32.80
C ASN A 317 4.97 -48.24 31.57
N THR A 318 4.01 -48.79 30.82
CA THR A 318 4.28 -49.69 29.70
C THR A 318 4.72 -48.92 28.46
N ALA A 319 5.84 -49.33 27.86
CA ALA A 319 6.28 -48.89 26.53
C ALA A 319 5.89 -49.94 25.48
N VAL A 320 5.15 -49.55 24.44
CA VAL A 320 4.71 -50.51 23.42
C VAL A 320 5.52 -50.34 22.14
N LYS A 321 6.12 -51.43 21.66
CA LYS A 321 7.02 -51.44 20.49
C LYS A 321 6.29 -51.99 19.26
N MET A 322 6.42 -51.28 18.14
CA MET A 322 5.89 -51.67 16.83
C MET A 322 7.00 -51.66 15.76
N PRO A 323 7.10 -52.72 14.92
CA PRO A 323 8.03 -52.75 13.80
C PRO A 323 7.63 -51.74 12.71
N ALA A 324 8.59 -51.29 11.92
CA ALA A 324 8.36 -50.38 10.78
C ALA A 324 7.87 -51.12 9.53
N ASN A 325 8.31 -52.38 9.33
CA ASN A 325 8.07 -53.16 8.12
C ASN A 325 8.39 -52.37 6.83
N GLY A 326 9.48 -51.59 6.84
CA GLY A 326 9.91 -50.75 5.72
C GLY A 326 9.11 -49.46 5.51
N THR A 327 8.14 -49.13 6.38
CA THR A 327 7.29 -47.94 6.24
C THR A 327 7.50 -46.95 7.38
N ILE A 328 7.56 -45.66 7.05
CA ILE A 328 7.71 -44.55 8.00
C ILE A 328 6.36 -43.85 8.16
N LEU A 329 6.05 -43.40 9.38
CA LEU A 329 4.85 -42.60 9.62
C LEU A 329 4.88 -41.30 8.81
N PHE A 330 3.75 -40.99 8.17
CA PHE A 330 3.64 -39.87 7.23
C PHE A 330 3.94 -38.50 7.89
N ASP A 331 3.68 -38.35 9.20
CA ASP A 331 3.90 -37.11 9.96
C ASP A 331 5.38 -36.71 9.99
N ARG A 332 6.29 -37.69 9.89
CA ARG A 332 7.74 -37.47 9.89
C ARG A 332 8.21 -36.76 8.62
N TYR A 333 7.57 -37.05 7.48
CA TYR A 333 7.86 -36.39 6.21
C TYR A 333 7.40 -34.93 6.18
N ILE A 334 6.41 -34.54 6.99
CA ILE A 334 5.93 -33.14 7.08
C ILE A 334 7.06 -32.23 7.53
N TRP A 335 7.82 -32.64 8.55
CA TRP A 335 8.96 -31.87 9.07
C TRP A 335 10.11 -31.77 8.07
N MET A 336 10.37 -32.84 7.31
CA MET A 336 11.38 -32.87 6.26
C MET A 336 10.99 -31.94 5.11
N GLY A 337 9.74 -32.02 4.63
CA GLY A 337 9.19 -31.13 3.61
C GLY A 337 9.20 -29.66 4.05
N GLY A 338 8.88 -29.38 5.31
CA GLY A 338 8.97 -28.03 5.89
C GLY A 338 10.40 -27.47 5.87
N GLY A 339 11.41 -28.29 6.19
CA GLY A 339 12.81 -27.91 6.12
C GLY A 339 13.28 -27.61 4.69
N ILE A 340 12.87 -28.44 3.72
CA ILE A 340 13.13 -28.21 2.29
C ILE A 340 12.50 -26.90 1.83
N LEU A 341 11.25 -26.63 2.21
CA LEU A 341 10.54 -25.40 1.87
C LEU A 341 11.26 -24.16 2.42
N ILE A 342 11.71 -24.21 3.68
CA ILE A 342 12.51 -23.14 4.30
C ILE A 342 13.81 -22.93 3.51
N PHE A 343 14.51 -24.01 3.15
CA PHE A 343 15.74 -23.91 2.38
C PHE A 343 15.51 -23.34 0.97
N ILE A 344 14.44 -23.71 0.27
CA ILE A 344 14.15 -23.16 -1.06
C ILE A 344 13.90 -21.64 -0.98
N LEU A 345 13.13 -21.19 0.01
CA LEU A 345 12.73 -19.78 0.12
C LEU A 345 13.85 -18.88 0.65
N PHE A 346 14.67 -19.39 1.58
CA PHE A 346 15.69 -18.59 2.27
C PHE A 346 17.11 -18.99 1.94
N GLY A 347 17.35 -20.23 1.51
CA GLY A 347 18.67 -20.79 1.30
C GLY A 347 19.38 -20.32 0.02
N PHE A 348 18.70 -19.70 -0.94
CA PHE A 348 19.33 -19.19 -2.17
C PHE A 348 19.32 -17.65 -2.29
N GLY A 349 18.90 -16.94 -1.24
CA GLY A 349 18.85 -15.47 -1.26
C GLY A 349 20.23 -14.83 -1.32
N ARG A 350 20.36 -13.62 -1.91
CA ARG A 350 21.59 -12.80 -1.85
C ARG A 350 22.12 -12.65 -0.42
N ASP A 351 21.21 -12.47 0.54
CA ASP A 351 21.54 -12.37 1.96
C ASP A 351 22.06 -13.70 2.54
N ALA A 352 21.51 -14.83 2.11
CA ALA A 352 21.94 -16.17 2.56
C ALA A 352 23.29 -16.57 1.98
N VAL A 353 23.56 -16.23 0.71
CA VAL A 353 24.87 -16.44 0.07
C VAL A 353 25.97 -15.71 0.83
N LYS A 354 25.70 -14.46 1.27
CA LYS A 354 26.63 -13.71 2.11
C LYS A 354 26.88 -14.45 3.43
N MET A 355 25.84 -14.96 4.07
CA MET A 355 25.98 -15.70 5.33
C MET A 355 26.72 -17.02 5.20
N TYR A 356 26.48 -17.81 4.16
CA TYR A 356 27.27 -19.03 3.94
C TYR A 356 28.73 -18.67 3.72
N ARG A 357 29.01 -17.58 3.00
CA ARG A 357 30.38 -17.10 2.81
C ARG A 357 31.03 -16.72 4.13
N ASP A 358 30.34 -15.94 4.97
CA ASP A 358 30.85 -15.51 6.26
C ASP A 358 31.01 -16.71 7.22
N GLY A 359 30.11 -17.70 7.18
CA GLY A 359 30.22 -18.95 7.92
C GLY A 359 31.40 -19.82 7.48
N LEU A 360 31.61 -19.98 6.16
CA LEU A 360 32.76 -20.70 5.61
C LEU A 360 34.08 -20.00 5.97
N LEU A 361 34.11 -18.67 5.97
CA LEU A 361 35.25 -17.90 6.45
C LEU A 361 35.49 -18.10 7.96
N ALA A 362 34.44 -18.15 8.78
CA ALA A 362 34.54 -18.41 10.21
C ALA A 362 35.08 -19.81 10.53
N ILE A 363 34.77 -20.81 9.69
CA ILE A 363 35.29 -22.18 9.79
C ILE A 363 36.75 -22.27 9.24
N GLY A 364 37.30 -21.19 8.68
CA GLY A 364 38.68 -21.12 8.20
C GLY A 364 38.89 -21.60 6.75
N LEU A 365 37.81 -21.89 6.02
CA LEU A 365 37.87 -22.32 4.60
C LEU A 365 38.32 -21.20 3.64
N GLY A 366 38.49 -19.97 4.12
CA GLY A 366 39.13 -18.87 3.37
C GLY A 366 40.56 -19.19 2.91
N ARG A 367 41.25 -20.12 3.60
CA ARG A 367 42.60 -20.58 3.21
C ARG A 367 42.57 -21.53 2.00
N VAL A 368 41.50 -22.28 1.83
CA VAL A 368 41.33 -23.27 0.73
C VAL A 368 40.66 -22.62 -0.49
N PHE A 369 39.75 -21.67 -0.26
CA PHE A 369 39.02 -20.96 -1.31
C PHE A 369 39.22 -19.44 -1.19
N PRO A 370 40.30 -18.89 -1.79
CA PRO A 370 40.60 -17.46 -1.73
C PRO A 370 39.52 -16.56 -2.37
N SER A 371 38.66 -17.13 -3.22
CA SER A 371 37.50 -16.46 -3.83
C SER A 371 36.41 -16.06 -2.83
N LEU A 372 36.49 -16.53 -1.57
CA LEU A 372 35.56 -16.16 -0.49
C LEU A 372 35.84 -14.76 0.08
N HIS A 373 37.01 -14.16 -0.13
CA HIS A 373 37.31 -12.81 0.37
C HIS A 373 36.62 -11.71 -0.49
N PRO A 374 36.06 -10.65 0.12
CA PRO A 374 35.42 -9.56 -0.63
C PRO A 374 36.46 -8.75 -1.40
N GLY A 375 36.48 -8.83 -2.74
CA GLY A 375 37.37 -8.04 -3.58
C GLY A 375 37.59 -8.56 -5.01
N ARG A 376 37.31 -9.84 -5.29
CA ARG A 376 37.38 -10.40 -6.66
C ARG A 376 35.96 -10.65 -7.19
N LYS A 377 35.60 -9.99 -8.29
CA LYS A 377 34.31 -10.22 -8.98
C LYS A 377 34.24 -11.69 -9.43
N SER A 378 33.52 -12.53 -8.70
CA SER A 378 33.19 -13.90 -9.11
C SER A 378 31.88 -13.89 -9.87
N SER A 379 31.92 -14.36 -11.12
CA SER A 379 30.83 -14.40 -12.10
C SER A 379 29.78 -15.50 -11.86
N ILE A 380 29.83 -16.21 -10.73
CA ILE A 380 28.93 -17.35 -10.46
C ILE A 380 27.46 -16.90 -10.24
N VAL A 381 27.22 -15.63 -9.93
CA VAL A 381 25.89 -15.10 -9.56
C VAL A 381 24.92 -15.01 -10.75
N ALA A 382 25.40 -15.02 -12.00
CA ALA A 382 24.52 -14.85 -13.17
C ALA A 382 23.74 -16.12 -13.57
N SER A 383 24.24 -17.32 -13.25
CA SER A 383 23.68 -18.57 -13.80
C SER A 383 22.51 -19.12 -13.00
N VAL A 384 22.43 -18.85 -11.69
CA VAL A 384 21.43 -19.51 -10.81
C VAL A 384 20.13 -18.71 -10.68
N THR A 385 20.15 -17.40 -10.94
CA THR A 385 18.93 -16.56 -10.97
C THR A 385 18.15 -16.64 -12.28
N SER A 386 18.66 -17.34 -13.30
CA SER A 386 18.05 -17.46 -14.64
C SER A 386 16.91 -18.48 -14.75
N MET A 387 16.67 -19.32 -13.74
CA MET A 387 15.63 -20.37 -13.80
C MET A 387 14.20 -19.88 -13.47
N GLY A 388 14.01 -18.59 -13.16
CA GLY A 388 12.69 -18.01 -12.83
C GLY A 388 11.95 -17.32 -13.99
N SER A 389 12.49 -17.28 -15.21
CA SER A 389 11.92 -16.46 -16.30
C SER A 389 11.77 -17.15 -17.65
N LYS A 390 11.77 -18.49 -17.69
CA LYS A 390 11.42 -19.27 -18.90
C LYS A 390 10.32 -20.29 -18.59
N ALA A 391 9.11 -19.80 -18.34
CA ALA A 391 7.89 -20.61 -18.28
C ALA A 391 6.82 -20.04 -19.24
N LYS A 392 7.24 -19.75 -20.48
CA LYS A 392 6.33 -19.36 -21.57
C LYS A 392 6.79 -19.97 -22.90
N MET A 393 6.93 -21.29 -22.93
CA MET A 393 7.06 -22.10 -24.15
C MET A 393 6.71 -23.56 -23.81
N LEU A 394 5.43 -23.88 -23.72
CA LEU A 394 4.96 -25.28 -23.64
C LEU A 394 3.73 -25.58 -24.51
N PHE A 395 3.45 -24.73 -25.51
CA PHE A 395 2.52 -25.08 -26.59
C PHE A 395 3.04 -24.57 -27.93
N SER A 396 3.92 -25.35 -28.56
CA SER A 396 3.92 -25.46 -30.02
C SER A 396 4.48 -26.82 -30.41
N SER A 397 3.62 -27.59 -31.08
CA SER A 397 3.86 -28.91 -31.64
C SER A 397 5.05 -28.94 -32.60
N ARG A 398 5.82 -30.02 -32.47
CA ARG A 398 6.72 -30.68 -33.44
C ARG A 398 6.62 -30.24 -34.91
N SER A 399 7.79 -30.00 -35.50
CA SER A 399 8.18 -30.64 -36.76
C SER A 399 9.70 -30.89 -36.78
N ASN A 400 10.08 -32.09 -37.21
CA ASN A 400 11.44 -32.63 -37.27
C ASN A 400 12.23 -32.04 -38.46
N ALA A 401 13.55 -31.88 -38.31
CA ALA A 401 14.55 -32.43 -39.24
C ALA A 401 16.01 -32.16 -38.81
N SER A 402 16.75 -33.26 -38.62
CA SER A 402 18.14 -33.56 -39.04
C SER A 402 19.35 -32.72 -38.55
N THR A 403 20.05 -33.32 -37.57
CA THR A 403 21.48 -33.74 -37.60
C THR A 403 22.61 -32.77 -37.97
N SER A 404 23.36 -32.38 -36.93
CA SER A 404 24.78 -32.75 -36.68
C SER A 404 25.96 -32.14 -37.48
N PRO A 405 27.18 -32.10 -36.88
CA PRO A 405 27.95 -30.86 -36.71
C PRO A 405 29.38 -30.92 -37.27
N THR A 406 30.10 -29.79 -37.30
CA THR A 406 31.60 -29.71 -37.23
C THR A 406 32.02 -28.23 -37.13
N PHE A 407 32.59 -27.75 -36.02
CA PHE A 407 34.01 -27.74 -35.62
C PHE A 407 34.98 -27.00 -36.57
N HIS A 408 35.45 -25.81 -36.16
CA HIS A 408 36.85 -25.33 -36.06
C HIS A 408 36.85 -23.80 -35.83
N LYS A 409 37.24 -23.30 -34.66
CA LYS A 409 38.61 -22.92 -34.19
C LYS A 409 39.28 -21.78 -34.98
N GLY A 410 39.57 -20.69 -34.29
CA GLY A 410 40.54 -19.65 -34.68
C GLY A 410 40.07 -18.25 -34.24
N SER A 411 40.41 -17.79 -33.03
CA SER A 411 41.67 -17.09 -32.71
C SER A 411 41.67 -15.63 -33.20
N VAL A 412 41.42 -14.68 -32.27
CA VAL A 412 42.39 -13.63 -31.83
C VAL A 412 42.53 -12.51 -32.89
N LEU A 413 42.23 -11.24 -32.64
CA LEU A 413 42.85 -10.31 -31.68
C LEU A 413 42.04 -9.00 -31.66
N SER A 414 42.26 -8.23 -30.60
CA SER A 414 41.91 -6.82 -30.33
C SER A 414 41.96 -5.87 -31.55
N THR A 415 41.33 -4.69 -31.55
CA THR A 415 41.48 -3.59 -30.58
C THR A 415 40.50 -2.46 -30.96
N SER A 416 40.05 -1.69 -29.95
CA SER A 416 39.71 -0.24 -29.92
C SER A 416 39.36 0.47 -31.25
N THR A 417 38.27 1.22 -31.37
CA THR A 417 38.01 2.49 -30.67
C THR A 417 36.55 2.94 -30.91
N MET A 418 36.11 3.88 -30.07
CA MET A 418 34.85 4.62 -30.12
C MET A 418 34.66 5.42 -31.42
N ASP A 419 33.40 5.53 -31.87
CA ASP A 419 32.72 6.74 -32.40
C ASP A 419 31.26 6.32 -32.71
N SER A 420 30.26 6.88 -32.01
CA SER A 420 29.39 8.00 -32.41
C SER A 420 28.42 7.71 -33.58
N GLU A 421 27.17 8.12 -33.37
CA GLU A 421 26.11 8.42 -34.35
C GLU A 421 25.14 7.31 -34.83
N TYR A 422 23.88 7.54 -34.44
CA TYR A 422 22.70 7.72 -35.31
C TYR A 422 22.09 6.51 -36.07
N SER A 423 20.86 6.19 -35.65
CA SER A 423 19.85 5.32 -36.30
C SER A 423 19.38 5.92 -37.65
N PRO A 424 18.88 5.16 -38.66
CA PRO A 424 17.44 4.82 -38.68
C PRO A 424 16.96 3.60 -39.51
N LYS A 425 15.81 3.05 -39.07
CA LYS A 425 14.63 2.56 -39.81
C LYS A 425 14.72 1.38 -40.82
N LYS A 426 13.83 0.39 -40.59
CA LYS A 426 12.77 -0.17 -41.48
C LYS A 426 12.13 -1.39 -40.75
N ALA A 427 10.83 -1.47 -40.43
CA ALA A 427 9.65 -1.67 -41.32
C ALA A 427 9.88 -2.88 -42.27
N THR A 428 9.04 -3.91 -42.43
CA THR A 428 7.61 -4.14 -42.21
C THR A 428 7.38 -5.64 -42.51
N PHE A 429 6.33 -6.29 -41.98
CA PHE A 429 5.70 -7.42 -42.68
C PHE A 429 4.24 -7.55 -42.22
N LEU A 430 3.31 -7.50 -43.17
CA LEU A 430 1.85 -7.65 -43.06
C LEU A 430 1.01 -6.37 -42.94
N GLU A 431 1.33 -5.38 -43.76
CA GLU A 431 0.31 -4.90 -44.71
C GLU A 431 0.21 -5.94 -45.82
N THR A 432 -0.99 -6.50 -46.06
CA THR A 432 -1.57 -6.96 -47.35
C THR A 432 -2.61 -8.05 -47.07
N ILE A 433 -3.84 -7.65 -46.72
CA ILE A 433 -5.05 -8.21 -47.33
C ILE A 433 -6.00 -7.02 -47.55
N ARG A 434 -6.23 -6.70 -48.82
CA ARG A 434 -7.09 -5.63 -49.33
C ARG A 434 -8.51 -6.15 -49.56
N GLU A 435 -9.45 -5.24 -49.29
CA GLU A 435 -10.67 -4.91 -50.04
C GLU A 435 -11.81 -5.94 -50.20
N GLY A 436 -13.00 -5.51 -49.75
CA GLY A 436 -14.27 -6.06 -50.22
C GLY A 436 -15.52 -5.60 -49.47
N ARG A 437 -16.22 -4.64 -50.08
CA ARG A 437 -17.69 -4.38 -50.04
C ARG A 437 -18.34 -3.49 -48.97
N ARG A 438 -18.93 -2.42 -49.50
CA ARG A 438 -20.14 -1.69 -49.06
C ARG A 438 -21.32 -2.63 -48.79
N GLU A 439 -22.14 -2.31 -47.79
CA GLU A 439 -23.56 -1.98 -47.97
C GLU A 439 -24.22 -1.49 -46.67
N SER A 440 -25.17 -0.57 -46.88
CA SER A 440 -26.10 0.07 -45.95
C SER A 440 -27.04 -0.90 -45.23
N ARG A 441 -27.42 -0.57 -43.98
CA ARG A 441 -28.79 -0.82 -43.51
C ARG A 441 -29.17 0.07 -42.32
N GLN A 442 -30.24 0.83 -42.54
CA GLN A 442 -31.08 1.45 -41.52
C GLN A 442 -31.60 0.38 -40.56
N THR A 443 -31.77 0.74 -39.28
CA THR A 443 -32.82 0.12 -38.46
C THR A 443 -33.32 1.13 -37.41
N THR A 444 -34.62 1.35 -37.50
CA THR A 444 -35.50 2.19 -36.70
C THR A 444 -35.76 1.60 -35.32
N LEU A 445 -35.78 2.46 -34.28
CA LEU A 445 -36.72 2.61 -33.13
C LEU A 445 -37.27 1.35 -32.39
N PRO A 446 -37.58 1.41 -31.06
CA PRO A 446 -38.37 2.51 -30.48
C PRO A 446 -38.03 3.02 -29.08
N MET A 447 -38.51 4.26 -28.88
CA MET A 447 -38.80 4.93 -27.62
C MET A 447 -39.56 4.04 -26.63
N HIS A 448 -39.17 4.11 -25.36
CA HIS A 448 -40.11 3.92 -24.27
C HIS A 448 -40.15 5.16 -23.39
N GLN A 449 -41.29 5.84 -23.51
CA GLN A 449 -41.73 6.98 -22.73
C GLN A 449 -42.46 6.40 -21.51
N GLN A 450 -41.98 6.67 -20.30
CA GLN A 450 -42.80 6.55 -19.10
C GLN A 450 -42.73 7.85 -18.32
N ASN A 451 -43.82 8.60 -18.43
CA ASN A 451 -44.22 9.62 -17.47
C ASN A 451 -44.47 8.95 -16.13
N VAL A 452 -43.84 9.44 -15.08
CA VAL A 452 -44.41 9.41 -13.72
C VAL A 452 -44.32 10.82 -13.18
N ASP A 453 -45.48 11.46 -13.19
CA ASP A 453 -45.81 12.64 -12.42
C ASP A 453 -45.93 12.21 -10.96
N ASP A 454 -45.10 12.76 -10.08
CA ASP A 454 -45.41 12.81 -8.65
C ASP A 454 -44.84 14.09 -8.06
N SER A 455 -45.66 15.13 -8.19
CA SER A 455 -45.57 16.37 -7.45
C SER A 455 -45.91 16.15 -5.97
N LYS A 456 -44.95 16.44 -5.08
CA LYS A 456 -45.12 17.30 -3.88
C LYS A 456 -43.96 17.11 -2.91
N GLY A 457 -43.21 18.20 -2.68
CA GLY A 457 -42.37 18.29 -1.49
C GLY A 457 -41.12 19.16 -1.61
N TRP A 458 -41.17 20.37 -2.17
CA TRP A 458 -40.07 21.34 -1.96
C TRP A 458 -40.56 22.79 -2.00
N LYS A 459 -40.96 23.29 -0.84
CA LYS A 459 -41.04 24.73 -0.56
C LYS A 459 -40.36 24.92 0.78
N TYR A 460 -39.12 25.40 0.78
CA TYR A 460 -38.44 26.21 1.81
C TYR A 460 -36.95 26.20 1.46
N LEU A 461 -36.49 27.21 0.72
CA LEU A 461 -35.10 27.58 0.44
C LEU A 461 -34.92 28.84 -0.46
N PRO A 462 -35.95 29.46 -1.09
CA PRO A 462 -35.72 30.71 -1.84
C PRO A 462 -35.48 31.97 -0.99
N SER A 463 -35.60 31.92 0.34
CA SER A 463 -35.62 33.15 1.16
C SER A 463 -34.25 33.79 1.39
N TYR A 464 -33.15 33.09 1.12
CA TYR A 464 -31.79 33.62 1.32
C TYR A 464 -31.12 34.13 0.02
N PHE A 465 -31.72 33.87 -1.15
CA PHE A 465 -31.16 34.26 -2.46
C PHE A 465 -31.88 35.45 -3.12
N ARG A 466 -32.74 36.18 -2.39
CA ARG A 466 -33.43 37.37 -2.90
C ARG A 466 -33.56 38.46 -1.84
N LYS A 467 -32.64 39.43 -1.86
CA LYS A 467 -32.91 40.88 -1.87
C LYS A 467 -31.62 41.67 -1.63
N ALA A 468 -31.21 42.45 -2.62
CA ALA A 468 -30.59 43.74 -2.39
C ALA A 468 -30.98 44.66 -3.55
N SER A 469 -31.85 45.62 -3.28
CA SER A 469 -31.95 46.87 -4.03
C SER A 469 -32.38 47.97 -3.04
N PRO A 470 -31.93 49.21 -3.24
CA PRO A 470 -31.55 50.11 -2.15
C PRO A 470 -32.76 50.91 -1.64
N SER A 471 -32.80 51.16 -0.34
CA SER A 471 -33.70 52.16 0.23
C SER A 471 -32.94 53.15 1.09
N GLN A 472 -33.35 54.39 0.92
CA GLN A 472 -32.78 55.66 1.37
C GLN A 472 -32.46 55.73 2.87
N GLN A 473 -31.35 56.40 3.19
CA GLN A 473 -31.08 56.94 4.52
C GLN A 473 -32.11 58.00 4.92
N PRO A 474 -32.25 58.23 6.24
CA PRO A 474 -32.10 59.59 6.72
C PRO A 474 -31.04 59.73 7.84
N SER A 475 -30.22 60.75 7.65
CA SER A 475 -29.48 61.62 8.57
C SER A 475 -29.64 61.45 10.09
N THR A 476 -28.52 61.51 10.83
CA THR A 476 -28.12 62.59 11.77
C THR A 476 -26.87 62.13 12.57
N SER A 477 -25.73 62.80 12.35
CA SER A 477 -24.99 63.69 13.29
C SER A 477 -24.25 62.95 14.42
N GLU A 478 -22.92 62.79 14.32
CA GLU A 478 -21.85 63.57 15.01
C GLU A 478 -21.13 62.57 15.95
N ASP A 479 -19.82 62.39 16.07
CA ASP A 479 -18.68 63.30 15.94
C ASP A 479 -17.37 62.59 15.53
N HIS A 480 -16.62 63.28 14.67
CA HIS A 480 -15.16 63.47 14.57
C HIS A 480 -14.15 62.48 15.19
N PHE A 481 -13.18 62.02 14.36
CA PHE A 481 -11.82 62.60 14.38
C PHE A 481 -11.04 62.35 13.07
N VAL A 482 -10.24 63.35 12.71
CA VAL A 482 -9.73 63.66 11.37
C VAL A 482 -8.32 63.11 11.13
N LEU A 483 -8.09 62.69 9.88
CA LEU A 483 -6.82 62.36 9.22
C LEU A 483 -5.76 63.47 9.33
N THR A 484 -4.49 63.08 9.28
CA THR A 484 -3.49 63.90 8.57
C THR A 484 -2.50 63.01 7.83
N GLN A 485 -2.48 63.21 6.52
CA GLN A 485 -1.39 62.85 5.60
C GLN A 485 -0.10 63.59 5.98
N VAL A 486 1.06 63.12 5.52
CA VAL A 486 1.99 63.91 4.68
C VAL A 486 3.10 62.98 4.13
N SER A 487 3.53 63.38 2.94
CA SER A 487 4.33 62.80 1.89
C SER A 487 5.85 63.02 2.00
N ALA A 488 6.56 62.36 1.06
CA ALA A 488 7.71 62.85 0.27
C ALA A 488 9.17 62.50 0.69
N ASN A 489 9.83 61.80 -0.25
CA ASN A 489 11.16 62.02 -0.86
C ASN A 489 12.35 62.50 0.00
N ARG A 490 13.52 61.85 -0.16
CA ARG A 490 14.63 62.21 -1.09
C ARG A 490 16.00 61.68 -0.59
N GLU A 491 16.86 61.36 -1.55
CA GLU A 491 18.27 60.97 -1.41
C GLU A 491 19.16 62.00 -0.68
N ALA A 492 20.22 61.53 0.00
CA ALA A 492 21.49 62.25 0.13
C ALA A 492 22.66 61.28 0.43
N ARG A 493 23.77 61.52 -0.27
CA ARG A 493 25.05 60.80 -0.34
C ARG A 493 26.11 61.64 0.36
N ILE A 494 26.93 61.12 1.28
CA ILE A 494 28.26 61.70 1.62
C ILE A 494 29.30 60.57 1.87
N GLN A 495 30.49 60.81 1.32
CA GLN A 495 31.67 59.96 1.14
C GLN A 495 32.50 59.68 2.41
N SER A 496 33.29 58.60 2.40
CA SER A 496 34.78 58.61 2.51
C SER A 496 35.28 57.16 2.64
N ASN A 497 35.92 56.62 1.60
CA ASN A 497 37.36 56.65 1.30
C ASN A 497 38.21 55.61 2.05
N VAL A 498 38.96 54.84 1.25
CA VAL A 498 40.35 54.35 1.48
C VAL A 498 40.55 52.85 1.78
N THR A 499 40.99 52.18 0.69
CA THR A 499 42.07 51.18 0.52
C THR A 499 41.87 49.69 0.86
N ALA A 500 41.75 48.91 -0.23
CA ALA A 500 42.50 47.69 -0.58
C ALA A 500 43.95 47.70 -0.01
N GLU A 501 44.64 46.62 0.35
CA GLU A 501 44.75 45.22 -0.07
C GLU A 501 45.88 44.61 0.84
N PRO A 502 46.49 43.43 0.61
CA PRO A 502 46.01 42.04 0.63
C PRO A 502 46.86 41.14 1.57
N GLU A 503 46.69 39.83 1.39
CA GLU A 503 47.66 38.73 1.63
C GLU A 503 47.54 37.88 2.91
N SER A 504 46.93 36.71 2.70
CA SER A 504 47.24 35.41 3.33
C SER A 504 48.73 35.05 3.15
N PRO A 505 49.37 34.11 3.91
CA PRO A 505 49.03 32.69 3.71
C PRO A 505 49.32 31.68 4.86
N THR A 506 48.58 30.56 4.79
CA THR A 506 49.03 29.16 4.93
C THR A 506 49.37 28.47 6.27
N MET A 507 48.90 27.20 6.29
CA MET A 507 49.56 25.95 6.75
C MET A 507 49.46 25.60 8.25
N THR A 508 48.56 24.69 8.65
CA THR A 508 48.57 23.20 8.63
C THR A 508 48.97 22.57 9.97
N SER A 509 48.15 21.61 10.44
CA SER A 509 48.52 20.21 10.69
C SER A 509 48.10 19.58 12.04
N HIS A 510 47.73 18.30 11.91
CA HIS A 510 47.66 17.19 12.90
C HIS A 510 46.43 17.12 13.83
N ILE A 511 45.48 16.16 13.70
CA ILE A 511 45.46 14.67 13.67
C ILE A 511 45.41 14.01 15.08
N ARG A 512 44.41 13.10 15.21
CA ARG A 512 44.18 11.99 16.18
C ARG A 512 43.47 12.34 17.51
N SER A 513 42.61 11.51 18.13
CA SER A 513 41.86 10.27 17.81
C SER A 513 41.20 9.76 19.11
N PHE A 514 39.93 9.30 19.09
CA PHE A 514 39.24 8.41 20.07
C PHE A 514 39.19 8.85 21.57
N SER A 515 38.12 8.68 22.36
CA SER A 515 37.27 7.50 22.55
C SER A 515 35.98 7.82 23.38
N ARG A 516 35.01 6.91 23.26
CA ARG A 516 33.85 6.53 24.11
C ARG A 516 33.55 7.28 25.43
N GLY A 517 32.25 7.48 25.67
CA GLY A 517 31.67 7.56 27.01
C GLY A 517 30.16 7.84 26.97
N ASP A 518 29.36 6.88 27.42
CA ASP A 518 27.91 6.96 27.65
C ASP A 518 27.53 8.08 28.65
N ALA A 519 26.38 8.73 28.43
CA ALA A 519 25.56 9.28 29.52
C ALA A 519 24.13 9.58 29.07
N ASP A 520 23.18 8.90 29.71
CA ASP A 520 21.75 9.17 29.72
C ASP A 520 21.45 10.58 30.25
N VAL A 521 20.52 11.30 29.61
CA VAL A 521 19.85 12.46 30.22
C VAL A 521 18.35 12.24 30.21
N LEU A 522 17.83 11.88 31.38
CA LEU A 522 16.44 12.02 31.79
C LEU A 522 16.08 13.52 31.80
N VAL A 523 15.08 13.93 31.03
CA VAL A 523 14.40 15.22 31.27
C VAL A 523 13.02 14.94 31.84
N ARG A 524 12.93 15.10 33.16
CA ARG A 524 11.69 15.20 33.93
C ARG A 524 10.99 16.50 33.57
N LYS A 525 9.67 16.38 33.43
CA LYS A 525 8.69 17.44 33.25
C LYS A 525 8.53 18.17 34.59
N GLU A 526 8.82 19.46 34.66
CA GLU A 526 8.36 20.31 35.76
C GLU A 526 7.56 21.50 35.20
N ILE A 527 6.33 21.57 35.69
CA ILE A 527 5.38 22.66 35.54
C ILE A 527 5.57 23.54 36.78
N ARG A 528 5.85 24.83 36.63
CA ARG A 528 5.57 25.83 37.67
C ARG A 528 5.07 27.14 37.06
N GLN A 529 3.87 27.52 37.49
CA GLN A 529 3.32 28.88 37.48
C GLN A 529 3.85 29.67 38.70
N ALA A 530 3.95 31.00 38.53
CA ALA A 530 3.87 32.11 39.53
C ALA A 530 4.88 33.21 39.10
N SER A 531 4.46 34.38 38.60
CA SER A 531 3.82 35.55 39.24
C SER A 531 4.83 36.67 39.55
N GLU A 532 4.71 37.75 38.78
CA GLU A 532 4.87 39.18 39.07
C GLU A 532 5.91 39.75 40.08
N THR A 533 6.56 40.80 39.55
CA THR A 533 7.11 42.03 40.16
C THR A 533 8.33 41.99 41.07
N GLU A 534 9.47 42.48 40.58
CA GLU A 534 10.24 43.57 41.22
C GLU A 534 11.28 44.19 40.28
N THR A 535 11.36 45.53 40.33
CA THR A 535 12.14 46.43 39.48
C THR A 535 13.45 46.80 40.19
N THR A 536 14.62 46.63 39.55
CA THR A 536 15.83 47.47 39.78
C THR A 536 16.88 47.24 38.66
N LEU A 537 17.33 48.34 38.05
CA LEU A 537 18.28 48.52 36.93
C LEU A 537 19.75 48.13 37.27
N PRO A 538 20.72 48.16 36.32
CA PRO A 538 20.74 47.60 34.97
C PRO A 538 21.96 46.65 34.81
N MET A 539 21.73 45.37 34.53
CA MET A 539 22.83 44.47 34.15
C MET A 539 22.99 44.49 32.62
N LYS A 540 24.15 45.01 32.19
CA LYS A 540 24.80 44.93 30.87
C LYS A 540 24.00 44.15 29.82
N ALA A 541 23.60 44.85 28.76
CA ALA A 541 23.02 44.30 27.54
C ALA A 541 23.94 43.21 26.95
N TYR A 542 23.74 41.97 27.38
CA TYR A 542 24.15 40.80 26.64
C TYR A 542 23.18 40.68 25.47
N HIS A 543 23.74 40.72 24.27
CA HIS A 543 23.11 40.39 22.98
C HIS A 543 21.79 39.65 23.14
N ALA A 544 20.67 40.36 22.95
CA ALA A 544 19.41 39.71 22.66
C ALA A 544 19.62 38.98 21.32
N THR A 545 19.97 37.70 21.40
CA THR A 545 19.93 36.80 20.26
C THR A 545 18.52 36.89 19.70
N MET A 546 18.37 37.50 18.52
CA MET A 546 17.10 37.46 17.81
C MET A 546 16.68 35.98 17.75
N PRO A 547 15.46 35.63 18.19
CA PRO A 547 15.00 34.25 18.12
C PRO A 547 15.11 33.79 16.67
N LEU A 548 15.53 32.55 16.46
CA LEU A 548 15.60 31.97 15.13
C LEU A 548 14.20 32.02 14.49
N THR A 549 14.02 32.83 13.46
CA THR A 549 12.77 32.95 12.70
C THR A 549 12.81 32.07 11.45
N SER A 550 11.66 31.52 11.08
CA SER A 550 11.52 30.81 9.80
C SER A 550 11.39 31.81 8.65
N ASP A 551 12.11 31.57 7.55
CA ASP A 551 11.97 32.38 6.33
C ASP A 551 10.58 32.21 5.69
N LEU A 552 9.97 31.03 5.84
CA LEU A 552 8.58 30.78 5.49
C LEU A 552 7.73 30.81 6.77
N THR A 553 6.82 31.78 6.87
CA THR A 553 5.91 31.92 8.01
C THR A 553 4.48 31.55 7.62
N LEU A 554 3.87 30.66 8.39
CA LEU A 554 2.44 30.35 8.32
C LEU A 554 1.78 30.71 9.66
N ASP A 555 0.64 31.40 9.59
CA ASP A 555 -0.17 31.68 10.78
C ASP A 555 -0.94 30.41 11.18
N HIS A 556 -0.38 29.65 12.12
CA HIS A 556 -0.98 28.42 12.62
C HIS A 556 -2.41 28.63 13.18
N LYS A 557 -2.76 29.83 13.66
CA LYS A 557 -4.09 30.13 14.18
C LYS A 557 -5.15 29.94 13.11
N LYS A 558 -4.83 30.20 11.83
CA LYS A 558 -5.77 30.00 10.71
C LYS A 558 -6.27 28.56 10.59
N PHE A 559 -5.54 27.60 11.13
CA PHE A 559 -5.87 26.16 11.08
C PHE A 559 -6.55 25.65 12.36
N ASP A 560 -6.77 26.50 13.35
CA ASP A 560 -7.46 26.12 14.59
C ASP A 560 -8.97 25.97 14.31
N PRO A 561 -9.56 24.77 14.45
CA PRO A 561 -10.99 24.55 14.21
C PRO A 561 -11.89 25.36 15.15
N SER A 562 -11.39 25.80 16.30
CA SER A 562 -12.13 26.63 17.26
C SER A 562 -12.39 28.04 16.71
N LEU A 563 -11.54 28.54 15.81
CA LEU A 563 -11.66 29.87 15.20
C LEU A 563 -12.58 29.91 13.98
N ILE A 564 -13.14 28.77 13.57
CA ILE A 564 -14.14 28.72 12.51
C ILE A 564 -15.47 29.27 13.05
N SER A 565 -15.98 30.33 12.42
CA SER A 565 -17.23 30.99 12.82
C SER A 565 -18.43 30.06 12.71
N GLU A 566 -19.43 30.31 13.57
CA GLU A 566 -20.66 29.51 13.60
C GLU A 566 -21.44 29.60 12.27
N GLN A 567 -21.44 30.77 11.63
CA GLN A 567 -22.00 30.96 10.29
C GLN A 567 -21.35 30.02 9.28
N THR A 568 -20.02 29.95 9.25
CA THR A 568 -19.27 29.08 8.34
C THR A 568 -19.54 27.60 8.63
N LYS A 569 -19.59 27.19 9.90
CA LYS A 569 -19.96 25.82 10.30
C LYS A 569 -21.36 25.45 9.82
N ASN A 570 -22.34 26.33 10.05
CA ASN A 570 -23.72 26.10 9.65
C ASN A 570 -23.87 26.02 8.13
N PHE A 571 -23.19 26.89 7.39
CA PHE A 571 -23.16 26.86 5.93
C PHE A 571 -22.56 25.55 5.41
N ASN A 572 -21.41 25.11 5.95
CA ASN A 572 -20.77 23.85 5.55
C ASN A 572 -21.66 22.64 5.85
N ASN A 573 -22.32 22.62 7.02
CA ASN A 573 -23.26 21.54 7.37
C ASN A 573 -24.43 21.47 6.38
N GLN A 574 -24.97 22.61 5.95
CA GLN A 574 -26.01 22.65 4.93
C GLN A 574 -25.52 22.12 3.58
N LEU A 575 -24.31 22.51 3.16
CA LEU A 575 -23.71 22.00 1.93
C LEU A 575 -23.52 20.49 1.96
N ILE A 576 -23.05 19.95 3.08
CA ILE A 576 -22.90 18.50 3.27
C ILE A 576 -24.24 17.78 3.09
N GLU A 577 -25.30 18.27 3.70
CA GLU A 577 -26.62 17.65 3.61
C GLU A 577 -27.25 17.77 2.22
N ILE A 578 -27.00 18.88 1.51
CA ILE A 578 -27.42 19.09 0.12
C ILE A 578 -26.67 18.12 -0.81
N GLN A 579 -25.37 17.97 -0.61
CA GLN A 579 -24.52 17.13 -1.45
C GLN A 579 -24.83 15.64 -1.29
N LYS A 580 -25.07 15.16 -0.06
CA LYS A 580 -25.45 13.76 0.21
C LYS A 580 -26.72 13.32 -0.53
N LYS A 581 -27.62 14.25 -0.84
CA LYS A 581 -28.89 13.99 -1.55
C LYS A 581 -28.75 14.08 -3.08
N GLY A 582 -27.61 14.58 -3.56
CA GLY A 582 -27.37 14.83 -4.97
C GLY A 582 -26.86 13.62 -5.74
N GLN A 583 -27.34 13.49 -6.97
CA GLN A 583 -26.70 12.63 -7.96
C GLN A 583 -25.31 13.17 -8.30
N ARG A 584 -24.35 12.28 -8.49
CA ARG A 584 -22.98 12.64 -8.90
C ARG A 584 -22.92 12.79 -10.41
N TRP A 585 -22.04 13.67 -10.89
CA TRP A 585 -21.91 13.92 -12.33
C TRP A 585 -21.52 12.66 -13.11
N TYR A 586 -20.71 11.78 -12.52
CA TYR A 586 -20.28 10.52 -13.14
C TYR A 586 -21.33 9.40 -13.04
N GLU A 587 -22.42 9.59 -12.30
CA GLU A 587 -23.55 8.64 -12.25
C GLU A 587 -24.54 8.89 -13.39
N VAL A 588 -24.75 10.17 -13.76
CA VAL A 588 -25.69 10.57 -14.81
C VAL A 588 -25.02 10.93 -16.14
N GLY A 589 -23.68 11.04 -16.15
CA GLY A 589 -22.87 11.50 -17.27
C GLY A 589 -22.63 13.02 -17.26
N ALA A 590 -21.44 13.44 -17.71
CA ALA A 590 -21.00 14.84 -17.65
C ALA A 590 -21.95 15.80 -18.39
N GLU A 591 -22.31 15.50 -19.64
CA GLU A 591 -23.24 16.30 -20.44
C GLU A 591 -24.61 16.44 -19.75
N THR A 592 -25.19 15.33 -19.29
CA THR A 592 -26.46 15.32 -18.56
C THR A 592 -26.37 16.18 -17.31
N TYR A 593 -25.29 16.04 -16.54
CA TYR A 593 -25.09 16.80 -15.32
C TYR A 593 -24.94 18.31 -15.60
N ARG A 594 -24.23 18.71 -16.67
CA ARG A 594 -24.15 20.13 -17.10
C ARG A 594 -25.54 20.68 -17.43
N ARG A 595 -26.38 19.94 -18.14
CA ARG A 595 -27.76 20.33 -18.43
C ARG A 595 -28.61 20.45 -17.17
N MET A 596 -28.56 19.44 -16.29
CA MET A 596 -29.25 19.49 -14.99
C MET A 596 -28.81 20.69 -14.16
N ARG A 597 -27.51 20.99 -14.15
CA ARG A 597 -26.92 22.12 -13.42
C ARG A 597 -27.42 23.46 -13.96
N TRP A 598 -27.54 23.57 -15.29
CA TRP A 598 -28.08 24.75 -15.97
C TRP A 598 -29.57 24.95 -15.69
N GLU A 599 -30.34 23.87 -15.67
CA GLU A 599 -31.79 23.87 -15.39
C GLU A 599 -32.11 24.01 -13.89
N GLY A 600 -31.10 24.05 -13.01
CA GLY A 600 -31.29 24.12 -11.56
C GLY A 600 -31.85 22.83 -10.94
N LYS A 601 -31.64 21.68 -11.61
CA LYS A 601 -32.09 20.34 -11.17
C LYS A 601 -31.05 19.59 -10.34
N THR A 602 -29.88 20.18 -10.10
CA THR A 602 -28.86 19.65 -9.19
C THR A 602 -29.07 20.20 -7.77
N PRO A 603 -28.41 19.64 -6.74
CA PRO A 603 -28.48 20.20 -5.38
C PRO A 603 -27.99 21.65 -5.29
N PHE A 604 -27.06 22.05 -6.16
CA PHE A 604 -26.66 23.45 -6.30
C PHE A 604 -27.65 24.23 -7.19
N PRO A 605 -27.99 25.48 -6.82
CA PRO A 605 -28.95 26.30 -7.56
C PRO A 605 -28.38 26.73 -8.92
N ALA A 606 -29.22 26.87 -9.95
CA ALA A 606 -28.83 27.30 -11.30
C ALA A 606 -27.84 28.50 -11.28
N PRO A 607 -26.85 28.53 -12.18
CA PRO A 607 -25.92 29.65 -12.25
C PRO A 607 -26.67 30.96 -12.50
N THR A 608 -26.27 32.03 -11.81
CA THR A 608 -26.84 33.36 -12.04
C THR A 608 -26.11 34.01 -13.21
N VAL A 609 -26.76 34.06 -14.37
CA VAL A 609 -26.22 34.70 -15.58
C VAL A 609 -26.74 36.13 -15.68
N LEU A 610 -25.83 37.09 -15.76
CA LEU A 610 -26.12 38.51 -15.79
C LEU A 610 -26.32 39.01 -17.24
N PRO A 611 -27.34 39.85 -17.52
CA PRO A 611 -27.59 40.38 -18.86
C PRO A 611 -26.47 41.29 -19.38
N GLU A 612 -25.67 41.87 -18.49
CA GLU A 612 -24.54 42.75 -18.85
C GLU A 612 -23.34 41.99 -19.43
N GLY A 613 -23.25 40.68 -19.23
CA GLY A 613 -22.16 39.87 -19.78
C GLY A 613 -22.35 39.61 -21.26
N ILE A 614 -21.38 40.03 -22.06
CA ILE A 614 -21.41 39.97 -23.53
C ILE A 614 -20.76 38.68 -24.00
N ASN A 615 -21.46 37.92 -24.85
CA ASN A 615 -20.90 36.71 -25.46
C ASN A 615 -20.26 37.06 -26.80
N THR A 616 -19.05 36.59 -27.03
CA THR A 616 -18.35 36.68 -28.32
C THR A 616 -17.42 35.47 -28.48
N THR A 617 -16.52 35.49 -29.46
CA THR A 617 -15.58 34.40 -29.69
C THR A 617 -14.17 34.86 -30.00
N ALA A 618 -13.18 34.13 -29.50
CA ALA A 618 -11.78 34.28 -29.83
C ALA A 618 -11.35 33.29 -30.94
N PRO A 619 -10.22 33.55 -31.63
CA PRO A 619 -9.59 32.59 -32.54
C PRO A 619 -9.15 31.31 -31.82
N SER A 620 -9.06 30.22 -32.58
CA SER A 620 -8.58 28.89 -32.15
C SER A 620 -7.48 28.44 -33.09
N ARG A 621 -6.51 27.67 -32.61
CA ARG A 621 -5.53 26.97 -33.46
C ARG A 621 -6.19 25.94 -34.38
N ASP A 622 -7.34 25.39 -33.94
CA ASP A 622 -8.22 24.60 -34.80
C ASP A 622 -9.02 25.55 -35.70
N SER A 623 -8.70 25.55 -36.99
CA SER A 623 -9.33 26.40 -38.00
C SER A 623 -10.84 26.20 -38.15
N ASN A 624 -11.38 25.08 -37.68
CA ASN A 624 -12.81 24.78 -37.77
C ASN A 624 -13.61 25.27 -36.56
N ARG A 625 -12.96 25.95 -35.60
CA ARG A 625 -13.58 26.36 -34.34
C ARG A 625 -13.29 27.82 -33.99
N ARG A 626 -14.23 28.41 -33.27
CA ARG A 626 -14.07 29.67 -32.55
C ARG A 626 -14.30 29.42 -31.06
N ILE A 627 -13.47 29.99 -30.19
CA ILE A 627 -13.53 29.72 -28.75
C ILE A 627 -14.53 30.69 -28.11
N PRO A 628 -15.61 30.22 -27.47
CA PRO A 628 -16.54 31.09 -26.74
C PRO A 628 -15.81 31.88 -25.66
N ILE A 629 -16.12 33.18 -25.57
CA ILE A 629 -15.66 34.02 -24.46
C ILE A 629 -16.81 34.90 -23.96
N ARG A 630 -16.80 35.17 -22.65
CA ARG A 630 -17.76 36.03 -21.98
C ARG A 630 -17.06 37.26 -21.40
N ILE A 631 -17.59 38.43 -21.73
CA ILE A 631 -16.96 39.72 -21.45
C ILE A 631 -17.80 40.54 -20.47
N PHE A 632 -17.14 41.04 -19.42
CA PHE A 632 -17.67 42.13 -18.59
C PHE A 632 -16.86 43.40 -18.85
N LYS A 633 -17.53 44.46 -19.28
CA LYS A 633 -16.89 45.77 -19.49
C LYS A 633 -16.48 46.37 -18.14
N ALA A 634 -15.37 47.11 -18.15
CA ALA A 634 -14.98 47.93 -17.01
C ALA A 634 -16.02 49.05 -16.77
N PRO A 635 -16.29 49.45 -15.51
CA PRO A 635 -17.23 50.54 -15.21
C PRO A 635 -16.80 51.90 -15.78
N LYS A 636 -15.49 52.12 -15.96
CA LYS A 636 -14.94 53.36 -16.53
C LYS A 636 -14.15 53.05 -17.80
N SER A 637 -14.23 53.98 -18.75
CA SER A 637 -13.45 53.95 -19.99
C SER A 637 -12.33 55.00 -19.94
N PRO A 638 -11.10 54.68 -20.39
CA PRO A 638 -10.66 53.37 -20.84
C PRO A 638 -10.53 52.37 -19.66
N PRO A 639 -10.64 51.05 -19.92
CA PRO A 639 -10.39 50.04 -18.89
C PRO A 639 -8.97 50.15 -18.32
N SER A 640 -8.79 49.89 -17.03
CA SER A 640 -7.46 49.87 -16.40
C SER A 640 -6.57 48.72 -16.92
N GLY A 641 -7.16 47.72 -17.55
CA GLY A 641 -6.52 46.53 -18.11
C GLY A 641 -7.54 45.43 -18.39
N VAL A 642 -7.09 44.32 -18.97
CA VAL A 642 -7.87 43.10 -19.10
C VAL A 642 -7.45 42.07 -18.03
N PHE A 643 -8.44 41.47 -17.38
CA PHE A 643 -8.31 40.27 -16.55
C PHE A 643 -8.80 39.07 -17.36
N TYR A 644 -7.89 38.14 -17.66
CA TYR A 644 -8.23 36.89 -18.32
C TYR A 644 -8.60 35.82 -17.31
N HIS A 645 -9.86 35.38 -17.34
CA HIS A 645 -10.42 34.45 -16.40
C HIS A 645 -10.61 33.05 -17.02
N ILE A 646 -10.23 32.01 -16.27
CA ILE A 646 -10.44 30.60 -16.64
C ILE A 646 -11.30 29.94 -15.56
N HIS A 647 -12.48 29.45 -15.94
CA HIS A 647 -13.43 28.85 -14.99
C HIS A 647 -12.96 27.50 -14.44
N GLY A 648 -13.55 27.08 -13.32
CA GLY A 648 -13.29 25.80 -12.68
C GLY A 648 -14.17 24.66 -13.21
N GLY A 649 -14.41 23.65 -12.36
CA GLY A 649 -15.29 22.52 -12.69
C GLY A 649 -14.56 21.22 -13.07
N GLY A 650 -13.33 21.03 -12.60
CA GLY A 650 -12.60 19.77 -12.80
C GLY A 650 -12.41 19.41 -14.27
N TRP A 651 -12.14 20.40 -15.14
CA TRP A 651 -11.96 20.27 -16.60
C TRP A 651 -13.17 19.68 -17.35
N VAL A 652 -14.25 19.36 -16.64
CA VAL A 652 -15.38 18.55 -17.11
C VAL A 652 -16.70 19.29 -16.95
N LEU A 653 -16.83 20.20 -15.99
CA LEU A 653 -18.09 20.87 -15.66
C LEU A 653 -17.97 22.39 -15.84
N GLN A 654 -19.10 23.07 -15.68
CA GLN A 654 -19.25 24.53 -15.77
C GLN A 654 -19.03 25.09 -17.19
N SER A 655 -19.02 26.42 -17.30
CA SER A 655 -18.72 27.19 -18.52
C SER A 655 -18.36 28.62 -18.12
N GLU A 656 -17.99 29.45 -19.10
CA GLU A 656 -17.70 30.88 -18.95
C GLU A 656 -18.84 31.71 -18.34
N HIS A 657 -20.05 31.15 -18.27
CA HIS A 657 -21.27 31.78 -17.73
C HIS A 657 -21.49 31.57 -16.22
N TYR A 658 -20.72 30.70 -15.56
CA TYR A 658 -21.07 30.20 -14.23
C TYR A 658 -20.79 31.17 -13.08
N GLN A 659 -19.97 32.20 -13.33
CA GLN A 659 -19.32 33.00 -12.28
C GLN A 659 -19.58 34.51 -12.43
N ASP A 660 -20.63 34.91 -13.14
CA ASP A 660 -20.88 36.30 -13.50
C ASP A 660 -20.90 37.27 -12.31
N LEU A 661 -21.46 36.88 -11.17
CA LEU A 661 -21.48 37.74 -9.97
C LEU A 661 -20.06 38.05 -9.47
N MET A 662 -19.19 37.04 -9.43
CA MET A 662 -17.79 37.19 -9.05
C MET A 662 -17.01 38.00 -10.11
N LEU A 663 -17.21 37.69 -11.39
CA LEU A 663 -16.51 38.39 -12.48
C LEU A 663 -16.92 39.87 -12.57
N LYS A 664 -18.21 40.18 -12.43
CA LYS A 664 -18.70 41.56 -12.33
C LYS A 664 -18.07 42.28 -11.14
N ARG A 665 -17.94 41.60 -10.00
CA ARG A 665 -17.27 42.17 -8.82
C ARG A 665 -15.80 42.50 -9.09
N TYR A 666 -15.05 41.61 -9.75
CA TYR A 666 -13.66 41.89 -10.14
C TYR A 666 -13.56 43.07 -11.12
N SER A 667 -14.48 43.16 -12.07
CA SER A 667 -14.58 44.30 -13.00
C SER A 667 -14.78 45.61 -12.24
N GLU A 668 -15.72 45.62 -11.30
CA GLU A 668 -16.10 46.80 -10.52
C GLU A 668 -15.01 47.24 -9.55
N ASP A 669 -14.40 46.31 -8.82
CA ASP A 669 -13.44 46.61 -7.76
C ASP A 669 -12.10 47.13 -8.32
N ALA A 670 -11.67 46.66 -9.49
CA ALA A 670 -10.36 47.01 -10.07
C ALA A 670 -10.45 47.81 -11.38
N ASN A 671 -11.67 48.18 -11.83
CA ASN A 671 -11.90 48.81 -13.13
C ASN A 671 -11.27 48.03 -14.31
N LEU A 672 -11.38 46.71 -14.29
CA LEU A 672 -10.81 45.81 -15.29
C LEU A 672 -11.89 45.34 -16.26
N MET A 673 -11.54 45.20 -17.54
CA MET A 673 -12.36 44.39 -18.43
C MET A 673 -12.09 42.90 -18.13
N ILE A 674 -13.14 42.11 -17.95
CA ILE A 674 -12.99 40.68 -17.70
C ILE A 674 -13.29 39.92 -18.97
N VAL A 675 -12.41 38.98 -19.33
CA VAL A 675 -12.61 38.04 -20.44
C VAL A 675 -12.54 36.63 -19.87
N SER A 676 -13.67 35.95 -19.77
CA SER A 676 -13.76 34.56 -19.32
C SER A 676 -13.79 33.60 -20.51
N VAL A 677 -12.92 32.59 -20.54
CA VAL A 677 -12.87 31.59 -21.63
C VAL A 677 -13.83 30.43 -21.41
N GLY A 678 -14.55 30.02 -22.46
CA GLY A 678 -15.31 28.78 -22.55
C GLY A 678 -14.49 27.71 -23.26
N TYR A 679 -13.54 27.10 -22.55
CA TYR A 679 -12.63 26.10 -23.12
C TYR A 679 -13.34 24.74 -23.32
N ARG A 680 -12.83 23.93 -24.25
CA ARG A 680 -13.30 22.56 -24.50
C ARG A 680 -13.25 21.70 -23.24
N LEU A 681 -14.32 20.94 -22.99
CA LEU A 681 -14.46 20.15 -21.76
C LEU A 681 -14.27 18.67 -22.02
N ALA A 682 -13.65 18.01 -21.05
CA ALA A 682 -13.61 16.57 -20.99
C ALA A 682 -14.94 16.00 -20.46
N PRO A 683 -15.31 14.73 -20.72
CA PRO A 683 -14.58 13.71 -21.48
C PRO A 683 -14.66 13.85 -23.00
N GLU A 684 -15.46 14.77 -23.53
CA GLU A 684 -15.66 14.93 -24.97
C GLU A 684 -14.35 15.37 -25.66
N ASP A 685 -13.68 16.35 -25.05
CA ASP A 685 -12.43 16.92 -25.52
C ASP A 685 -11.36 16.82 -24.40
N PRO A 686 -10.76 15.64 -24.17
CA PRO A 686 -9.77 15.43 -23.12
C PRO A 686 -8.48 16.23 -23.37
N TYR A 687 -7.58 16.24 -22.37
CA TYR A 687 -6.24 16.83 -22.49
C TYR A 687 -5.56 16.42 -23.81
N PRO A 688 -4.93 17.36 -24.55
CA PRO A 688 -4.62 18.74 -24.17
C PRO A 688 -5.64 19.81 -24.62
N GLN A 689 -6.78 19.42 -25.19
CA GLN A 689 -7.62 20.32 -25.98
C GLN A 689 -8.13 21.56 -25.24
N GLY A 690 -8.67 21.39 -24.03
CA GLY A 690 -9.08 22.52 -23.19
C GLY A 690 -7.91 23.42 -22.75
N ASN A 691 -6.71 22.85 -22.56
CA ASN A 691 -5.51 23.62 -22.21
C ASN A 691 -5.05 24.48 -23.38
N GLU A 692 -5.07 23.91 -24.58
CA GLU A 692 -4.71 24.63 -25.81
C GLU A 692 -5.64 25.80 -26.08
N ASP A 693 -6.94 25.63 -25.84
CA ASP A 693 -7.91 26.73 -25.95
C ASP A 693 -7.57 27.89 -25.01
N CYS A 694 -7.18 27.58 -23.77
CA CYS A 694 -6.80 28.60 -22.81
C CYS A 694 -5.53 29.36 -23.24
N VAL A 695 -4.56 28.64 -23.82
CA VAL A 695 -3.35 29.25 -24.37
C VAL A 695 -3.66 30.12 -25.59
N ASP A 696 -4.52 29.65 -26.50
CA ASP A 696 -4.88 30.38 -27.72
C ASP A 696 -5.56 31.72 -27.41
N VAL A 697 -6.50 31.73 -26.45
CA VAL A 697 -7.16 32.98 -26.03
C VAL A 697 -6.15 33.92 -25.35
N ALA A 698 -5.25 33.40 -24.51
CA ALA A 698 -4.27 34.24 -23.85
C ALA A 698 -3.26 34.85 -24.83
N GLU A 699 -2.75 34.08 -25.79
CA GLU A 699 -1.88 34.60 -26.84
C GLU A 699 -2.59 35.65 -27.70
N TRP A 700 -3.84 35.39 -28.09
CA TRP A 700 -4.64 36.37 -28.83
C TRP A 700 -4.89 37.66 -28.04
N LEU A 701 -5.16 37.57 -26.73
CA LEU A 701 -5.33 38.75 -25.87
C LEU A 701 -4.04 39.57 -25.73
N ILE A 702 -2.87 38.92 -25.76
CA ILE A 702 -1.57 39.60 -25.73
C ILE A 702 -1.29 40.30 -27.06
N ASP A 703 -1.55 39.62 -28.18
CA ASP A 703 -1.16 40.08 -29.50
C ASP A 703 -2.15 41.12 -30.07
N GLU A 704 -3.45 40.90 -29.91
CA GLU A 704 -4.51 41.71 -30.53
C GLU A 704 -5.48 42.35 -29.51
N GLY A 705 -5.45 41.93 -28.25
CA GLY A 705 -6.44 42.35 -27.24
C GLY A 705 -6.48 43.85 -26.98
N GLU A 706 -5.34 44.56 -27.06
CA GLU A 706 -5.31 46.02 -26.92
C GLU A 706 -6.07 46.73 -28.05
N LYS A 707 -5.96 46.21 -29.26
CA LYS A 707 -6.67 46.75 -30.44
C LYS A 707 -8.15 46.43 -30.39
N GLU A 708 -8.51 45.21 -29.97
CA GLU A 708 -9.90 44.76 -29.89
C GLU A 708 -10.67 45.43 -28.74
N PHE A 709 -10.02 45.60 -27.59
CA PHE A 709 -10.67 46.00 -26.33
C PHE A 709 -10.21 47.34 -25.78
N GLY A 710 -9.23 47.99 -26.39
CA GLY A 710 -8.68 49.27 -25.94
C GLY A 710 -7.85 49.18 -24.67
N ALA A 711 -7.46 47.98 -24.24
CA ALA A 711 -6.65 47.75 -23.04
C ALA A 711 -5.80 46.47 -23.15
N LYS A 712 -4.58 46.52 -22.60
CA LYS A 712 -3.68 45.36 -22.52
C LYS A 712 -4.14 44.37 -21.46
N MET A 713 -3.88 43.09 -21.69
CA MET A 713 -3.93 42.05 -20.66
C MET A 713 -2.92 42.36 -19.55
N LYS A 714 -3.41 42.48 -18.31
CA LYS A 714 -2.59 42.76 -17.13
C LYS A 714 -2.65 41.64 -16.10
N PHE A 715 -3.81 40.99 -15.96
CA PHE A 715 -4.01 39.94 -14.98
C PHE A 715 -4.56 38.68 -15.66
N MET A 716 -4.27 37.54 -15.05
CA MET A 716 -4.86 36.26 -15.41
C MET A 716 -5.18 35.49 -14.14
N GLY A 717 -6.24 34.70 -14.15
CA GLY A 717 -6.57 33.89 -13.00
C GLY A 717 -7.69 32.91 -13.26
N GLY A 718 -7.89 32.05 -12.29
CA GLY A 718 -8.93 31.04 -12.36
C GLY A 718 -9.07 30.26 -11.08
N ASP A 719 -10.10 29.43 -11.06
CA ASP A 719 -10.55 28.76 -9.86
C ASP A 719 -10.46 27.24 -10.00
N SER A 720 -9.91 26.53 -9.02
CA SER A 720 -9.80 25.06 -9.04
C SER A 720 -9.06 24.56 -10.31
N ALA A 721 -9.71 23.81 -11.20
CA ALA A 721 -9.18 23.47 -12.52
C ALA A 721 -8.80 24.70 -13.38
N GLY A 722 -9.48 25.84 -13.20
CA GLY A 722 -9.11 27.10 -13.85
C GLY A 722 -7.82 27.70 -13.29
N GLY A 723 -7.54 27.49 -12.00
CA GLY A 723 -6.27 27.87 -11.36
C GLY A 723 -5.11 27.02 -11.87
N HIS A 724 -5.36 25.72 -12.10
CA HIS A 724 -4.45 24.82 -12.81
C HIS A 724 -4.13 25.32 -14.22
N LEU A 725 -5.17 25.54 -15.03
CA LEU A 725 -5.04 25.98 -16.41
C LEU A 725 -4.38 27.35 -16.52
N SER A 726 -4.65 28.28 -15.58
CA SER A 726 -3.98 29.58 -15.52
C SER A 726 -2.47 29.44 -15.35
N MET A 727 -2.02 28.49 -14.52
CA MET A 727 -0.59 28.26 -14.31
C MET A 727 0.07 27.59 -15.51
N VAL A 728 -0.58 26.59 -16.11
CA VAL A 728 -0.09 25.95 -17.35
C VAL A 728 0.00 26.97 -18.49
N THR A 729 -1.01 27.82 -18.65
CA THR A 729 -1.02 28.92 -19.62
C THR A 729 0.09 29.92 -19.33
N CYS A 730 0.31 30.32 -18.07
CA CYS A 730 1.42 31.20 -17.71
C CYS A 730 2.76 30.60 -18.15
N PHE A 731 2.98 29.30 -17.90
CA PHE A 731 4.20 28.62 -18.31
C PHE A 731 4.37 28.54 -19.82
N SER A 732 3.28 28.35 -20.58
CA SER A 732 3.32 28.43 -22.04
C SER A 732 3.71 29.82 -22.52
N LEU A 733 3.16 30.87 -21.91
CA LEU A 733 3.42 32.26 -22.32
C LEU A 733 4.83 32.72 -21.98
N LEU A 734 5.44 32.24 -20.90
CA LEU A 734 6.86 32.49 -20.64
C LEU A 734 7.77 31.95 -21.75
N GLU A 735 7.31 30.92 -22.47
CA GLU A 735 8.03 30.32 -23.60
C GLU A 735 7.67 31.02 -24.92
N THR A 736 6.38 31.28 -25.18
CA THR A 736 5.90 31.78 -26.48
C THR A 736 5.87 33.32 -26.58
N ARG A 737 5.81 34.03 -25.46
CA ARG A 737 5.79 35.50 -25.36
C ARG A 737 6.70 35.98 -24.21
N PRO A 738 8.02 35.71 -24.26
CA PRO A 738 8.95 35.99 -23.14
C PRO A 738 9.08 37.47 -22.75
N ASN A 739 8.67 38.38 -23.63
CA ASN A 739 8.67 39.83 -23.36
C ASN A 739 7.39 40.31 -22.65
N PHE A 740 6.37 39.47 -22.57
CA PHE A 740 5.13 39.79 -21.91
C PHE A 740 5.24 39.52 -20.41
N GLY A 741 4.80 40.48 -19.59
CA GLY A 741 4.79 40.39 -18.13
C GLY A 741 3.43 40.74 -17.55
N PHE A 742 2.79 39.79 -16.88
CA PHE A 742 1.58 40.04 -16.11
C PHE A 742 1.87 40.93 -14.90
N LYS A 743 0.91 41.78 -14.54
CA LYS A 743 0.90 42.48 -13.25
C LYS A 743 0.61 41.53 -12.10
N GLY A 744 -0.15 40.47 -12.32
CA GLY A 744 -0.28 39.38 -11.36
C GLY A 744 -1.16 38.22 -11.83
N LEU A 745 -1.01 37.09 -11.14
CA LEU A 745 -1.85 35.91 -11.25
C LEU A 745 -2.77 35.79 -10.03
N VAL A 746 -4.05 35.51 -10.25
CA VAL A 746 -5.02 35.21 -9.18
C VAL A 746 -5.40 33.73 -9.25
N LEU A 747 -4.92 32.97 -8.29
CA LEU A 747 -4.93 31.51 -8.30
C LEU A 747 -5.78 30.99 -7.14
N ASN A 748 -7.06 30.75 -7.41
CA ASN A 748 -8.01 30.35 -6.38
C ASN A 748 -8.06 28.83 -6.27
N PHE A 749 -7.58 28.31 -5.13
CA PHE A 749 -7.65 26.89 -4.70
C PHE A 749 -7.37 25.90 -5.84
N GLY A 750 -6.28 26.14 -6.58
CA GLY A 750 -5.93 25.40 -7.79
C GLY A 750 -5.38 24.00 -7.52
N ALA A 751 -5.53 23.11 -8.51
CA ALA A 751 -4.96 21.76 -8.49
C ALA A 751 -3.65 21.71 -9.31
N TYR A 752 -2.49 21.59 -8.66
CA TYR A 752 -1.20 21.69 -9.34
C TYR A 752 -0.45 20.37 -9.44
N GLU A 753 -0.76 19.40 -8.57
CA GLU A 753 -0.23 18.03 -8.58
C GLU A 753 -1.36 17.06 -8.99
N LEU A 754 -1.31 16.57 -10.24
CA LEU A 754 -2.33 15.67 -10.80
C LEU A 754 -1.81 14.23 -11.00
N SER A 755 -0.56 13.92 -10.61
CA SER A 755 -0.05 12.55 -10.76
C SER A 755 -0.65 11.62 -9.72
N THR A 756 -0.72 12.06 -8.46
CA THR A 756 -1.26 11.29 -7.35
C THR A 756 -2.12 12.10 -6.39
N PHE A 757 -2.17 13.43 -6.54
CA PHE A 757 -2.65 14.39 -5.55
C PHE A 757 -1.81 14.43 -4.26
N LEU A 758 -1.91 15.55 -3.54
CA LEU A 758 -1.18 15.78 -2.30
C LEU A 758 -1.92 15.22 -1.06
N PRO A 759 -1.22 15.03 0.08
CA PRO A 759 -1.74 14.28 1.24
C PRO A 759 -3.10 14.73 1.79
N VAL A 760 -3.37 16.04 1.89
CA VAL A 760 -4.67 16.54 2.38
C VAL A 760 -5.82 16.00 1.53
N CYS A 761 -5.68 15.93 0.21
CA CYS A 761 -6.70 15.39 -0.68
C CYS A 761 -7.04 13.92 -0.34
N HIS A 762 -6.05 13.09 -0.02
CA HIS A 762 -6.27 11.68 0.37
C HIS A 762 -6.87 11.52 1.76
N ALA A 763 -6.59 12.44 2.67
CA ALA A 763 -7.11 12.43 4.04
C ALA A 763 -8.47 13.12 4.17
N PHE A 764 -8.96 13.77 3.12
CA PHE A 764 -10.19 14.54 3.13
C PHE A 764 -11.42 13.64 3.08
N ASP A 765 -12.12 13.54 4.20
CA ASP A 765 -13.27 12.63 4.41
C ASP A 765 -14.61 13.36 4.61
N MET A 766 -14.69 14.63 4.18
CA MET A 766 -15.91 15.43 4.29
C MET A 766 -16.62 15.53 2.94
N GLU A 767 -17.93 15.29 2.95
CA GLU A 767 -18.81 15.45 1.78
C GLU A 767 -19.10 16.92 1.46
N LEU A 768 -18.06 17.72 1.21
CA LEU A 768 -18.12 19.17 1.17
C LEU A 768 -17.57 19.72 -0.15
N VAL A 769 -18.46 19.92 -1.13
CA VAL A 769 -18.23 20.41 -2.50
C VAL A 769 -17.34 19.51 -3.35
N LEU A 770 -16.13 19.25 -2.89
CA LEU A 770 -15.11 18.46 -3.55
C LEU A 770 -14.63 17.36 -2.61
N THR A 771 -14.58 16.14 -3.12
CA THR A 771 -14.18 14.95 -2.39
C THR A 771 -13.16 14.15 -3.18
N LYS A 772 -12.48 13.22 -2.52
CA LYS A 772 -11.46 12.40 -3.18
C LYS A 772 -12.03 11.54 -4.32
N ASP A 773 -13.23 11.01 -4.17
CA ASP A 773 -13.93 10.24 -5.21
C ASP A 773 -14.29 11.09 -6.42
N ILE A 774 -14.74 12.34 -6.22
CA ILE A 774 -15.01 13.28 -7.32
C ILE A 774 -13.70 13.62 -8.05
N MET A 775 -12.63 13.91 -7.31
CA MET A 775 -11.30 14.19 -7.87
C MET A 775 -10.78 13.00 -8.69
N ASP A 776 -10.94 11.78 -8.16
CA ASP A 776 -10.58 10.56 -8.87
C ASP A 776 -11.40 10.41 -10.16
N LYS A 777 -12.68 10.74 -10.16
CA LYS A 777 -13.50 10.64 -11.38
C LYS A 777 -13.11 11.67 -12.44
N PHE A 778 -12.67 12.86 -12.06
CA PHE A 778 -12.11 13.82 -13.03
C PHE A 778 -10.82 13.28 -13.68
N MET A 779 -9.93 12.65 -12.90
CA MET A 779 -8.59 12.20 -13.32
C MET A 779 -8.47 10.74 -13.75
N SER A 780 -9.55 9.97 -13.76
CA SER A 780 -9.57 8.56 -13.36
C SER A 780 -8.37 7.63 -13.59
N LEU A 781 -8.20 6.81 -12.56
CA LEU A 781 -7.64 5.47 -12.60
C LEU A 781 -8.75 4.53 -12.12
N PRO A 782 -9.32 3.65 -12.95
CA PRO A 782 -9.83 2.38 -12.44
C PRO A 782 -8.61 1.48 -12.21
N SER A 783 -8.34 1.13 -10.97
CA SER A 783 -7.52 -0.04 -10.64
C SER A 783 -8.29 -1.04 -9.80
N VAL A 784 -9.61 -1.15 -10.05
CA VAL A 784 -10.48 -2.26 -9.65
C VAL A 784 -11.45 -2.59 -10.79
N SER A 785 -10.96 -3.23 -11.85
CA SER A 785 -11.74 -4.14 -12.67
C SER A 785 -10.80 -5.17 -13.30
N VAL A 786 -10.67 -6.33 -12.67
CA VAL A 786 -10.14 -7.52 -13.36
C VAL A 786 -11.36 -8.24 -13.92
N LEU A 787 -11.91 -7.72 -15.03
CA LEU A 787 -12.65 -8.52 -16.01
C LEU A 787 -13.08 -7.79 -17.29
N THR A 788 -12.77 -6.50 -17.48
CA THR A 788 -13.00 -5.84 -18.78
C THR A 788 -11.85 -4.89 -19.11
N SER A 789 -11.19 -5.17 -20.23
CA SER A 789 -10.12 -4.39 -20.82
C SER A 789 -10.65 -3.14 -21.50
N CYS A 790 -10.80 -2.02 -20.78
CA CYS A 790 -10.91 -0.67 -21.36
C CYS A 790 -10.32 0.36 -20.38
N ASP A 791 -9.24 1.04 -20.74
CA ASP A 791 -8.67 2.21 -20.06
C ASP A 791 -9.55 3.49 -20.21
N ALA A 792 -10.88 3.35 -20.17
CA ALA A 792 -11.84 4.32 -20.72
C ALA A 792 -12.56 5.26 -19.74
N ASP A 793 -12.34 5.14 -18.42
CA ASP A 793 -13.18 5.88 -17.44
C ASP A 793 -12.58 7.22 -16.99
N CYS A 794 -11.48 7.70 -17.58
CA CYS A 794 -10.82 8.96 -17.17
C CYS A 794 -11.32 10.09 -18.04
N ALA A 795 -11.94 11.11 -17.44
CA ALA A 795 -12.45 12.23 -18.21
C ALA A 795 -11.30 13.07 -18.78
N TYR A 796 -10.49 13.69 -17.91
CA TYR A 796 -9.52 14.69 -18.38
C TYR A 796 -8.23 14.10 -18.97
N LEU A 797 -7.68 13.02 -18.39
CA LEU A 797 -6.37 12.45 -18.74
C LEU A 797 -6.46 10.97 -19.17
N PRO A 798 -7.30 10.61 -20.16
CA PRO A 798 -7.40 9.24 -20.63
C PRO A 798 -6.06 8.71 -21.13
N ASN A 799 -5.79 7.43 -20.89
CA ASN A 799 -4.57 6.72 -21.34
C ASN A 799 -3.24 7.30 -20.81
N THR A 800 -3.23 8.01 -19.68
CA THR A 800 -2.01 8.52 -19.06
C THR A 800 -1.58 7.70 -17.85
N THR A 801 -0.28 7.40 -17.73
CA THR A 801 0.28 6.78 -16.51
C THR A 801 0.62 7.84 -15.46
N GLU A 802 0.80 7.45 -14.20
CA GLU A 802 1.26 8.34 -13.13
C GLU A 802 2.54 9.11 -13.53
N LYS A 803 3.46 8.43 -14.22
CA LYS A 803 4.71 9.06 -14.68
C LYS A 803 4.43 10.15 -15.72
N ASP A 804 3.53 9.90 -16.67
CA ASP A 804 3.17 10.87 -17.71
C ASP A 804 2.52 12.10 -17.09
N ARG A 805 1.70 11.91 -16.04
CA ARG A 805 1.05 13.00 -15.32
C ARG A 805 2.01 13.92 -14.56
N ARG A 806 3.28 13.53 -14.37
CA ARG A 806 4.32 14.42 -13.82
C ARG A 806 4.92 15.37 -14.85
N ASP A 807 4.48 15.32 -16.11
CA ASP A 807 4.80 16.35 -17.10
C ASP A 807 4.34 17.72 -16.55
N PRO A 808 5.21 18.75 -16.50
CA PRO A 808 4.85 20.11 -16.12
C PRO A 808 3.65 20.73 -16.86
N LYS A 809 3.31 20.23 -18.05
CA LYS A 809 2.12 20.64 -18.82
C LYS A 809 0.81 20.04 -18.28
N ILE A 810 0.90 18.95 -17.52
CA ILE A 810 -0.22 18.30 -16.83
C ILE A 810 -0.21 18.69 -15.36
N SER A 811 0.91 18.51 -14.66
CA SER A 811 1.07 18.86 -13.25
C SER A 811 2.11 19.96 -13.12
N PRO A 812 1.72 21.25 -13.15
CA PRO A 812 2.66 22.37 -13.06
C PRO A 812 3.51 22.33 -11.78
N PHE A 813 3.07 21.61 -10.74
CA PHE A 813 3.86 21.34 -9.54
C PHE A 813 5.22 20.70 -9.81
N TRP A 814 5.43 20.04 -10.96
CA TRP A 814 6.72 19.43 -11.30
C TRP A 814 7.65 20.32 -12.14
N LYS A 815 7.22 21.52 -12.58
CA LYS A 815 8.09 22.44 -13.34
C LYS A 815 9.24 22.95 -12.47
N ASP A 816 10.47 22.95 -12.97
CA ASP A 816 11.54 23.70 -12.28
C ASP A 816 11.29 25.20 -12.44
N LEU A 817 11.17 25.90 -11.30
CA LEU A 817 10.87 27.33 -11.28
C LEU A 817 12.15 28.17 -11.10
N MET A 818 13.28 27.55 -10.78
CA MET A 818 14.50 28.28 -10.47
C MET A 818 15.01 29.04 -11.69
N GLY A 819 15.26 30.34 -11.51
CA GLY A 819 15.72 31.24 -12.58
C GLY A 819 14.63 31.70 -13.55
N LEU A 820 13.37 31.26 -13.40
CA LEU A 820 12.25 31.78 -14.19
C LEU A 820 11.80 33.15 -13.66
N LYS A 821 11.55 34.08 -14.57
CA LYS A 821 10.92 35.38 -14.25
C LYS A 821 9.41 35.20 -14.15
N LEU A 822 8.94 34.76 -12.99
CA LEU A 822 7.51 34.55 -12.74
C LEU A 822 6.81 35.86 -12.33
N PRO A 823 5.54 36.06 -12.73
CA PRO A 823 4.75 37.21 -12.27
C PRO A 823 4.39 37.09 -10.78
N PRO A 824 4.02 38.20 -10.12
CA PRO A 824 3.40 38.16 -8.80
C PRO A 824 2.17 37.24 -8.78
N ALA A 825 2.02 36.40 -7.76
CA ALA A 825 0.91 35.47 -7.67
C ALA A 825 0.21 35.53 -6.30
N LEU A 826 -1.12 35.66 -6.34
CA LEU A 826 -2.00 35.50 -5.19
C LEU A 826 -2.60 34.10 -5.20
N PHE A 827 -2.27 33.30 -4.19
CA PHE A 827 -2.88 32.00 -3.92
C PHE A 827 -3.94 32.15 -2.83
N THR A 828 -5.16 31.71 -3.09
CA THR A 828 -6.25 31.71 -2.11
C THR A 828 -6.73 30.29 -1.84
N CYS A 829 -6.96 29.90 -0.58
CA CYS A 829 -7.51 28.58 -0.29
C CYS A 829 -8.21 28.53 1.08
N GLY A 830 -9.27 27.73 1.19
CA GLY A 830 -9.93 27.45 2.45
C GLY A 830 -9.23 26.34 3.25
N THR A 831 -9.40 26.29 4.57
CA THR A 831 -8.83 25.20 5.37
C THR A 831 -9.62 23.89 5.29
N LEU A 832 -10.86 23.92 4.80
CA LEU A 832 -11.69 22.72 4.57
C LEU A 832 -11.78 22.43 3.07
N ASP A 833 -10.63 22.45 2.40
CA ASP A 833 -10.46 22.19 0.97
C ASP A 833 -9.46 21.03 0.77
N PRO A 834 -9.79 19.99 -0.02
CA PRO A 834 -8.84 18.92 -0.34
C PRO A 834 -7.57 19.40 -1.09
N LEU A 835 -7.60 20.58 -1.73
CA LEU A 835 -6.49 21.20 -2.46
C LEU A 835 -5.68 22.22 -1.64
N LEU A 836 -5.82 22.18 -0.31
CA LEU A 836 -5.06 23.04 0.59
C LEU A 836 -3.54 22.87 0.44
N ASP A 837 -3.05 21.62 0.37
CA ASP A 837 -1.63 21.34 0.18
C ASP A 837 -1.12 21.85 -1.17
N ASP A 838 -1.93 21.79 -2.23
CA ASP A 838 -1.58 22.31 -3.55
C ASP A 838 -1.29 23.81 -3.48
N SER A 839 -2.18 24.57 -2.85
CA SER A 839 -2.02 26.02 -2.69
C SER A 839 -0.84 26.38 -1.78
N LEU A 840 -0.69 25.69 -0.65
CA LEU A 840 0.43 25.90 0.28
C LEU A 840 1.77 25.64 -0.39
N LEU A 841 1.96 24.45 -0.97
CA LEU A 841 3.24 24.03 -1.51
C LEU A 841 3.58 24.77 -2.80
N MET A 842 2.59 25.06 -3.66
CA MET A 842 2.85 25.83 -4.88
C MET A 842 3.22 27.27 -4.54
N SER A 843 2.55 27.93 -3.56
CA SER A 843 2.94 29.29 -3.15
C SER A 843 4.36 29.33 -2.58
N ALA A 844 4.72 28.37 -1.72
CA ALA A 844 6.07 28.27 -1.18
C ALA A 844 7.11 28.04 -2.29
N LYS A 845 6.78 27.20 -3.28
CA LYS A 845 7.63 26.94 -4.44
C LYS A 845 7.78 28.17 -5.35
N TRP A 846 6.72 28.96 -5.51
CA TRP A 846 6.71 30.22 -6.24
C TRP A 846 7.59 31.27 -5.53
N ALA A 847 7.46 31.40 -4.20
CA ALA A 847 8.32 32.26 -3.39
C ALA A 847 9.79 31.83 -3.48
N ALA A 848 10.05 30.52 -3.43
CA ALA A 848 11.41 29.97 -3.48
C ALA A 848 12.12 30.22 -4.82
N SER A 849 11.40 30.50 -5.91
CA SER A 849 12.02 30.93 -7.18
C SER A 849 12.44 32.41 -7.18
N GLY A 850 12.13 33.16 -6.11
CA GLY A 850 12.37 34.59 -5.98
C GLY A 850 11.24 35.48 -6.49
N ALA A 851 10.09 34.90 -6.86
CA ALA A 851 8.93 35.64 -7.31
C ALA A 851 8.04 36.09 -6.14
N ASP A 852 7.32 37.20 -6.32
CA ASP A 852 6.33 37.68 -5.36
C ASP A 852 5.17 36.66 -5.24
N SER A 853 4.98 36.12 -4.04
CA SER A 853 3.95 35.12 -3.75
C SER A 853 3.21 35.48 -2.47
N ILE A 854 1.90 35.68 -2.61
CA ILE A 854 1.01 35.97 -1.49
C ILE A 854 0.09 34.76 -1.31
N LEU A 855 0.11 34.16 -0.13
CA LEU A 855 -0.80 33.09 0.24
C LEU A 855 -1.84 33.60 1.24
N LYS A 856 -3.12 33.44 0.92
CA LYS A 856 -4.25 33.77 1.79
C LYS A 856 -5.06 32.51 2.12
N ILE A 857 -5.04 32.15 3.40
CA ILE A 857 -5.78 31.01 3.95
C ILE A 857 -7.02 31.49 4.71
N TYR A 858 -8.18 30.89 4.40
CA TYR A 858 -9.48 31.26 4.94
C TYR A 858 -10.03 30.15 5.86
N PRO A 859 -10.07 30.38 7.20
CA PRO A 859 -10.46 29.37 8.16
C PRO A 859 -11.90 28.87 7.94
N GLY A 860 -12.05 27.56 7.82
CA GLY A 860 -13.34 26.89 7.66
C GLY A 860 -13.96 26.98 6.27
N ALA A 861 -13.40 27.76 5.35
CA ALA A 861 -13.96 27.89 4.01
C ALA A 861 -13.84 26.55 3.23
N PRO A 862 -14.91 26.11 2.55
CA PRO A 862 -14.89 24.92 1.70
C PRO A 862 -14.21 25.16 0.35
N HIS A 863 -13.98 24.10 -0.42
CA HIS A 863 -13.59 24.25 -1.83
C HIS A 863 -14.63 25.06 -2.62
N GLY A 864 -14.18 25.99 -3.47
CA GLY A 864 -15.06 26.81 -4.29
C GLY A 864 -15.85 27.89 -3.53
N PHE A 865 -15.45 28.22 -2.29
CA PHE A 865 -16.22 29.15 -1.44
C PHE A 865 -16.44 30.55 -2.03
N SER A 866 -15.58 30.99 -2.96
CA SER A 866 -15.73 32.26 -3.68
C SER A 866 -16.88 32.27 -4.69
N PHE A 867 -17.42 31.10 -5.06
CA PHE A 867 -18.56 30.99 -5.98
C PHE A 867 -19.90 31.25 -5.31
N PHE A 868 -19.96 31.12 -3.98
CA PHE A 868 -21.18 31.35 -3.24
C PHE A 868 -21.46 32.86 -3.13
N PRO A 869 -22.73 33.28 -3.05
CA PRO A 869 -23.04 34.69 -2.85
C PRO A 869 -22.43 35.24 -1.57
N VAL A 870 -22.12 36.53 -1.63
CA VAL A 870 -21.78 37.38 -0.48
C VAL A 870 -22.76 37.13 0.67
N GLY A 871 -22.24 36.89 1.86
CA GLY A 871 -23.03 36.50 3.05
C GLY A 871 -23.28 35.00 3.23
N GLY A 872 -22.88 34.13 2.28
CA GLY A 872 -22.92 32.68 2.48
C GLY A 872 -21.90 32.21 3.53
N THR A 873 -20.63 32.58 3.33
CA THR A 873 -19.58 32.51 4.36
C THR A 873 -18.94 33.88 4.52
N GLU A 874 -18.56 34.26 5.74
CA GLU A 874 -17.81 35.50 5.98
C GLU A 874 -16.49 35.52 5.18
N GLN A 875 -15.93 34.33 4.92
CA GLN A 875 -14.68 34.16 4.20
C GLN A 875 -14.80 34.55 2.71
N THR A 876 -15.97 34.37 2.09
CA THR A 876 -16.21 34.76 0.69
C THR A 876 -15.93 36.25 0.48
N ASP A 877 -16.47 37.11 1.35
CA ASP A 877 -16.35 38.56 1.22
C ASP A 877 -14.91 39.03 1.46
N ILE A 878 -14.25 38.42 2.45
CA ILE A 878 -12.84 38.70 2.74
C ILE A 878 -11.98 38.32 1.54
N CYS A 879 -12.24 37.16 0.92
CA CYS A 879 -11.49 36.69 -0.24
C CYS A 879 -11.66 37.61 -1.45
N LEU A 880 -12.89 37.98 -1.79
CA LEU A 880 -13.15 38.90 -2.91
C LEU A 880 -12.49 40.27 -2.68
N LYS A 881 -12.51 40.77 -1.44
CA LYS A 881 -11.82 42.00 -1.06
C LYS A 881 -10.30 41.89 -1.19
N ASP A 882 -9.71 40.80 -0.69
CA ASP A 882 -8.27 40.54 -0.79
C ASP A 882 -7.80 40.46 -2.25
N ILE A 883 -8.60 39.82 -3.13
CA ILE A 883 -8.34 39.77 -4.58
C ILE A 883 -8.43 41.17 -5.20
N GLY A 884 -9.46 41.95 -4.86
CA GLY A 884 -9.59 43.34 -5.30
C GLY A 884 -8.41 44.21 -4.85
N MET A 885 -7.94 44.05 -3.61
CA MET A 885 -6.75 44.74 -3.10
C MET A 885 -5.50 44.36 -3.88
N PHE A 886 -5.27 43.06 -4.10
CA PHE A 886 -4.12 42.58 -4.86
C PHE A 886 -4.04 43.17 -6.27
N MET A 887 -5.18 43.26 -6.96
CA MET A 887 -5.27 43.85 -8.30
C MET A 887 -5.04 45.37 -8.27
N ASN A 888 -5.71 46.09 -7.36
CA ASN A 888 -5.60 47.55 -7.27
C ASN A 888 -4.20 48.03 -6.88
N GLU A 889 -3.48 47.31 -6.02
CA GLU A 889 -2.10 47.65 -5.65
C GLU A 889 -1.11 47.57 -6.84
N ARG A 890 -1.49 46.86 -7.90
CA ARG A 890 -0.62 46.52 -9.04
C ARG A 890 -1.05 47.18 -10.36
N LEU A 891 -2.14 47.96 -10.33
CA LEU A 891 -2.63 48.77 -11.44
C LEU A 891 -1.93 50.12 -11.49
#